data_AF-A0A8B5WK19-F1
#
_entry.id   AF-A0A8B5WK19-F1
#
_cell.length_a   1.000
_cell.length_b   1.000
_cell.length_c   1.000
_cell.angle_alpha   90.00
_cell.angle_beta   90.00
_cell.angle_gamma   90.00
#
_symmetry.space_group_name_H-M   'P 1'
#
loop_
_entity.id
_entity.type
_entity.pdbx_description
1 polymer ?
#
loop_
_entity_poly.entity_id
_entity_poly.type
_entity_poly.pdbx_seq_one_letter_code
_entity_poly.pdbx_strand_id
1 'polypeptide(L)'
;MRWARLWATGTGMAGFWRLLRNKHNLDTRSFDMKAGYLILLLILPVGAALAAPQHSVETLGNESFDVWHLPDDDFMIYCRQPCEAEVAEVQAYYMNFRALLPDLIDWHGLDVIDELKPVEMHINTSSICPPLGSAAGYARVGTHRGWEDRRGLTCLFEVERGADLGQREHVLSLHEYAHVILFERHRWSYEYFTYWSSWEIVDPDSPQADPCSPLYAQNPYTRPVHELCRDHGLTRHHVRDALIELDRRFRAREGFYTLHADGGHTTSLAELRALLDAALADDTAGAFIGGEWEYESIGMEFSVGPVAADYAAVAGNIRIDIPADALPDYRHFRLDKPGSGPGFLAPTAFPHIFAIVPEGENDSAWAEQVEFDHSLKFSIQPQPFYLNDRSLEDYEVFEMRMANGVRPYWRRIEGSGYDPESGLIRAELSSSGYFAYGPRFRGPAGMFYDPEFNGHGFDVQMVGDEVFVVFFTYDLQGQPFWLLGHAPLGNVEQRSDTAVAMTLWLYQRPADGGALIGSEFGELFLQFFGGWDAGGWNIGALADVRLDDITGDETISMRLQPLGFGSSVDTDLQVTGHWFNPADSGWGLTIDRKGQTEVAVAYFYDADGYPRWALGNREIDEPVTQVLAFEGYCLGCPVIAPGFEVAGTVALDFDAGGRSGNVQLDVAWPFDASQRWYRPDAGIVPLSDRPEFRNRPGPNP
;
A
#
# COMPACT_ATOMS: atom_id res chain seq x y z
N MET A 1 -60.02 -3.51 -50.73
CA MET A 1 -60.62 -2.54 -49.77
C MET A 1 -60.01 -2.77 -48.40
N ARG A 2 -59.61 -1.68 -47.73
CA ARG A 2 -58.92 -1.58 -46.41
C ARG A 2 -57.43 -1.95 -46.36
N TRP A 3 -56.61 -1.12 -46.99
CA TRP A 3 -55.22 -0.85 -46.59
C TRP A 3 -55.20 0.54 -45.94
N ALA A 4 -55.38 0.61 -44.62
CA ALA A 4 -55.15 1.80 -43.80
C ALA A 4 -55.31 1.40 -42.33
N ARG A 5 -54.24 0.85 -41.75
CA ARG A 5 -53.91 0.75 -40.31
C ARG A 5 -52.82 -0.31 -40.15
N LEU A 6 -51.58 0.11 -40.35
CA LEU A 6 -50.35 -0.54 -39.87
C LEU A 6 -49.21 0.46 -40.08
N TRP A 7 -49.34 1.61 -39.43
CA TRP A 7 -48.29 2.60 -39.17
C TRP A 7 -48.44 2.97 -37.70
N ALA A 8 -48.25 1.97 -36.84
CA ALA A 8 -48.24 2.10 -35.38
C ALA A 8 -47.79 0.79 -34.73
N THR A 9 -46.59 0.32 -35.05
CA THR A 9 -45.76 -0.54 -34.19
C THR A 9 -44.36 -0.50 -34.78
N GLY A 10 -43.47 0.23 -34.11
CA GLY A 10 -42.07 0.35 -34.51
C GLY A 10 -41.38 -1.01 -34.45
N THR A 11 -41.00 -1.52 -35.62
CA THR A 11 -39.92 -2.50 -35.77
C THR A 11 -39.03 -1.94 -36.88
N GLY A 12 -38.01 -1.22 -36.46
CA GLY A 12 -37.01 -0.62 -37.32
C GLY A 12 -36.12 -1.67 -38.01
N MET A 13 -35.29 -1.18 -38.92
CA MET A 13 -34.42 -1.92 -39.85
C MET A 13 -33.48 -2.98 -39.24
N ALA A 14 -33.41 -3.14 -37.91
CA ALA A 14 -32.61 -4.15 -37.23
C ALA A 14 -33.05 -5.60 -37.53
N GLY A 15 -34.35 -5.84 -37.78
CA GLY A 15 -34.86 -7.18 -38.10
C GLY A 15 -34.46 -7.70 -39.49
N PHE A 16 -34.12 -6.80 -40.42
CA PHE A 16 -33.82 -7.17 -41.81
C PHE A 16 -32.37 -7.69 -41.97
N TRP A 17 -31.44 -7.19 -41.17
CA TRP A 17 -30.04 -7.65 -41.16
C TRP A 17 -29.84 -8.99 -40.47
N ARG A 18 -30.72 -9.36 -39.52
CA ARG A 18 -30.66 -10.64 -38.80
C ARG A 18 -31.05 -11.85 -39.70
N LEU A 19 -31.75 -11.61 -40.81
CA LEU A 19 -32.15 -12.63 -41.78
C LEU A 19 -31.11 -12.88 -42.89
N LEU A 20 -30.08 -12.03 -43.02
CA LEU A 20 -29.05 -12.14 -44.05
C LEU A 20 -27.73 -12.79 -43.58
N ARG A 21 -27.51 -12.95 -42.26
CA ARG A 21 -26.32 -13.67 -41.73
C ARG A 21 -26.43 -15.20 -41.72
N ASN A 22 -27.64 -15.76 -41.78
CA ASN A 22 -27.83 -17.21 -41.78
C ASN A 22 -28.15 -17.73 -43.19
N LYS A 23 -27.11 -17.98 -44.00
CA LYS A 23 -27.08 -19.01 -45.07
C LYS A 23 -25.73 -19.03 -45.81
N HIS A 24 -24.80 -19.87 -45.34
CA HIS A 24 -23.83 -20.52 -46.23
C HIS A 24 -24.26 -21.97 -46.45
N ASN A 25 -25.01 -22.15 -47.52
CA ASN A 25 -25.02 -23.34 -48.36
C ASN A 25 -26.04 -23.07 -49.46
N LEU A 26 -25.57 -22.83 -50.68
CA LEU A 26 -26.18 -23.41 -51.87
C LEU A 26 -25.27 -23.25 -53.07
N ASP A 27 -25.13 -24.41 -53.69
CA ASP A 27 -24.30 -24.81 -54.80
C ASP A 27 -24.66 -24.10 -56.11
N THR A 28 -23.66 -24.07 -56.98
CA THR A 28 -23.69 -23.59 -58.36
C THR A 28 -24.82 -24.22 -59.18
N ARG A 29 -25.60 -23.40 -59.91
CA ARG A 29 -26.11 -23.67 -61.28
C ARG A 29 -26.92 -22.51 -61.86
N SER A 30 -26.39 -21.99 -62.97
CA SER A 30 -27.03 -21.36 -64.12
C SER A 30 -28.56 -21.13 -64.09
N PHE A 31 -28.99 -19.88 -64.22
CA PHE A 31 -30.13 -19.54 -65.07
C PHE A 31 -29.96 -18.13 -65.66
N ASP A 32 -29.97 -18.10 -66.99
CA ASP A 32 -29.79 -16.96 -67.87
C ASP A 32 -31.18 -16.58 -68.43
N MET A 33 -31.65 -15.35 -68.22
CA MET A 33 -32.74 -14.79 -69.03
C MET A 33 -32.79 -13.25 -69.01
N LYS A 34 -32.06 -12.68 -69.98
CA LYS A 34 -32.37 -11.52 -70.86
C LYS A 34 -33.43 -10.47 -70.43
N ALA A 35 -32.91 -9.23 -70.39
CA ALA A 35 -33.42 -8.01 -71.04
C ALA A 35 -34.81 -7.47 -70.65
N GLY A 36 -34.77 -6.39 -69.86
CA GLY A 36 -35.87 -5.46 -69.63
C GLY A 36 -35.38 -4.19 -68.95
N TYR A 37 -34.42 -3.49 -69.57
CA TYR A 37 -34.00 -2.16 -69.12
C TYR A 37 -35.04 -1.12 -69.51
N LEU A 38 -35.21 -0.16 -68.59
CA LEU A 38 -35.44 1.27 -68.80
C LEU A 38 -36.81 1.83 -68.35
N ILE A 39 -36.68 2.82 -67.46
CA ILE A 39 -37.67 3.80 -67.00
C ILE A 39 -38.46 3.38 -65.74
N LEU A 40 -37.76 3.39 -64.58
CA LEU A 40 -38.27 3.99 -63.33
C LEU A 40 -37.10 4.22 -62.33
N LEU A 41 -36.11 5.01 -62.74
CA LEU A 41 -35.04 5.49 -61.86
C LEU A 41 -35.15 7.00 -61.83
N LEU A 42 -35.96 7.53 -60.91
CA LEU A 42 -35.89 8.89 -60.39
C LEU A 42 -36.82 8.94 -59.18
N ILE A 43 -36.26 9.32 -58.04
CA ILE A 43 -36.87 9.46 -56.71
C ILE A 43 -36.87 8.15 -55.86
N LEU A 44 -35.67 7.68 -55.54
CA LEU A 44 -35.38 7.11 -54.21
C LEU A 44 -34.64 8.20 -53.43
N PRO A 45 -34.92 8.39 -52.12
CA PRO A 45 -34.19 9.37 -51.34
C PRO A 45 -32.72 8.97 -51.31
N VAL A 46 -31.86 9.92 -51.65
CA VAL A 46 -30.42 9.89 -51.42
C VAL A 46 -30.20 9.34 -50.00
N GLY A 47 -29.53 8.19 -49.91
CA GLY A 47 -29.11 7.65 -48.62
C GLY A 47 -28.39 8.75 -47.86
N ALA A 48 -28.78 8.97 -46.61
CA ALA A 48 -28.06 9.89 -45.73
C ALA A 48 -26.58 9.49 -45.78
N ALA A 49 -25.74 10.35 -46.36
CA ALA A 49 -24.30 10.20 -46.24
C ALA A 49 -24.01 10.22 -44.74
N LEU A 50 -23.39 9.16 -44.21
CA LEU A 50 -22.88 9.18 -42.85
C LEU A 50 -21.93 10.37 -42.76
N ALA A 51 -22.19 11.29 -41.83
CA ALA A 51 -21.33 12.44 -41.62
C ALA A 51 -19.96 11.94 -41.16
N ALA A 52 -18.90 12.33 -41.88
CA ALA A 52 -17.54 12.08 -41.43
C ALA A 52 -17.25 12.91 -40.18
N PRO A 53 -16.43 12.41 -39.22
CA PRO A 53 -16.07 13.18 -38.04
C PRO A 53 -15.32 14.46 -38.45
N GLN A 54 -15.61 15.54 -37.72
CA GLN A 54 -14.93 16.82 -37.92
C GLN A 54 -13.47 16.67 -37.51
N HIS A 55 -12.56 17.21 -38.31
CA HIS A 55 -11.13 17.24 -38.02
C HIS A 55 -10.75 18.65 -37.56
N SER A 56 -10.07 18.72 -36.42
CA SER A 56 -9.51 19.96 -35.85
C SER A 56 -8.12 19.70 -35.31
N VAL A 57 -7.39 20.78 -35.01
CA VAL A 57 -6.11 20.71 -34.30
C VAL A 57 -6.29 21.32 -32.93
N GLU A 58 -5.85 20.62 -31.90
CA GLU A 58 -5.84 21.10 -30.53
C GLU A 58 -4.41 21.04 -29.97
N THR A 59 -4.05 22.01 -29.12
CA THR A 59 -2.78 22.01 -28.39
C THR A 59 -3.05 21.73 -26.92
N LEU A 60 -2.49 20.64 -26.42
CA LEU A 60 -2.55 20.25 -25.01
C LEU A 60 -1.15 20.29 -24.41
N GLY A 61 -0.97 21.17 -23.42
CA GLY A 61 0.36 21.48 -22.90
C GLY A 61 1.28 22.02 -24.00
N ASN A 62 2.36 21.29 -24.29
CA ASN A 62 3.36 21.68 -25.29
C ASN A 62 3.25 20.87 -26.60
N GLU A 63 2.22 20.04 -26.75
CA GLU A 63 2.03 19.17 -27.92
C GLU A 63 0.75 19.53 -28.67
N SER A 64 0.79 19.39 -30.00
CA SER A 64 -0.37 19.55 -30.87
C SER A 64 -0.89 18.19 -31.32
N PHE A 65 -2.20 18.08 -31.44
CA PHE A 65 -2.93 16.87 -31.78
C PHE A 65 -3.90 17.13 -32.91
N ASP A 66 -3.95 16.22 -33.86
CA ASP A 66 -5.09 16.07 -34.75
C ASP A 66 -6.22 15.40 -33.97
N VAL A 67 -7.42 16.00 -34.03
CA VAL A 67 -8.59 15.59 -33.24
C VAL A 67 -9.77 15.31 -34.17
N TRP A 68 -10.44 14.17 -33.96
CA TRP A 68 -11.64 13.77 -34.69
C TRP A 68 -12.84 13.61 -33.77
N HIS A 69 -13.95 14.28 -34.09
CA HIS A 69 -15.16 14.30 -33.27
C HIS A 69 -16.44 14.57 -34.07
N LEU A 70 -17.55 13.93 -33.70
CA LEU A 70 -18.92 14.32 -34.10
C LEU A 70 -19.63 14.99 -32.92
N PRO A 71 -20.36 16.10 -33.12
CA PRO A 71 -20.93 16.88 -32.01
C PRO A 71 -21.82 16.12 -31.00
N ASP A 72 -22.45 15.02 -31.43
CA ASP A 72 -23.37 14.23 -30.60
C ASP A 72 -22.67 13.04 -29.91
N ASP A 73 -21.36 12.86 -30.10
CA ASP A 73 -20.62 11.72 -29.56
C ASP A 73 -19.83 12.13 -28.29
N ASP A 74 -19.86 11.25 -27.28
CA ASP A 74 -19.20 11.47 -25.97
C ASP A 74 -17.74 10.99 -25.95
N PHE A 75 -17.09 10.91 -27.12
CA PHE A 75 -15.68 10.54 -27.25
C PHE A 75 -15.03 11.25 -28.44
N MET A 76 -13.70 11.38 -28.36
CA MET A 76 -12.86 12.02 -29.38
C MET A 76 -11.62 11.17 -29.63
N ILE A 77 -11.12 11.16 -30.86
CA ILE A 77 -9.83 10.53 -31.18
C ILE A 77 -8.74 11.59 -31.30
N TYR A 78 -7.62 11.36 -30.62
CA TYR A 78 -6.43 12.19 -30.60
C TYR A 78 -5.25 11.46 -31.25
N CYS A 79 -4.56 12.14 -32.16
CA CYS A 79 -3.29 11.70 -32.71
C CYS A 79 -2.27 12.84 -32.61
N ARG A 80 -1.18 12.61 -31.86
CA ARG A 80 -0.11 13.59 -31.71
C ARG A 80 0.53 13.91 -33.07
N GLN A 81 0.76 15.20 -33.33
CA GLN A 81 1.37 15.68 -34.56
C GLN A 81 2.90 15.47 -34.59
N PRO A 82 3.47 15.09 -35.75
CA PRO A 82 2.77 14.69 -36.97
C PRO A 82 2.08 13.33 -36.79
N CYS A 83 0.79 13.24 -37.16
CA CYS A 83 0.08 11.96 -37.11
C CYS A 83 0.59 11.07 -38.26
N GLU A 84 1.15 9.91 -37.92
CA GLU A 84 1.70 8.97 -38.91
C GLU A 84 0.63 8.14 -39.62
N ALA A 85 -0.61 8.14 -39.12
CA ALA A 85 -1.75 7.47 -39.73
C ALA A 85 -2.44 8.36 -40.78
N GLU A 86 -2.94 7.73 -41.84
CA GLU A 86 -3.70 8.43 -42.87
C GLU A 86 -5.06 8.88 -42.34
N VAL A 87 -5.51 10.09 -42.72
CA VAL A 87 -6.77 10.68 -42.24
C VAL A 87 -7.96 9.75 -42.48
N ALA A 88 -8.00 9.07 -43.64
CA ALA A 88 -9.07 8.14 -43.97
C ALA A 88 -9.10 6.91 -43.05
N GLU A 89 -7.94 6.43 -42.60
CA GLU A 89 -7.84 5.30 -41.68
C GLU A 89 -8.30 5.69 -40.28
N VAL A 90 -7.93 6.88 -39.81
CA VAL A 90 -8.40 7.41 -38.51
C VAL A 90 -9.92 7.64 -38.52
N GLN A 91 -10.46 8.17 -39.62
CA GLN A 91 -11.91 8.34 -39.79
C GLN A 91 -12.65 7.00 -39.82
N ALA A 92 -12.09 5.98 -40.48
CA ALA A 92 -12.66 4.63 -40.48
C ALA A 92 -12.63 4.01 -39.07
N TYR A 93 -11.51 4.11 -38.38
CA TYR A 93 -11.36 3.67 -36.99
C TYR A 93 -12.38 4.36 -36.06
N TYR A 94 -12.57 5.68 -36.20
CA TYR A 94 -13.60 6.44 -35.47
C TYR A 94 -14.99 5.86 -35.69
N MET A 95 -15.39 5.69 -36.96
CA MET A 95 -16.74 5.25 -37.30
C MET A 95 -17.01 3.79 -36.90
N ASN A 96 -15.99 2.93 -36.96
CA ASN A 96 -16.09 1.55 -36.52
C ASN A 96 -16.23 1.45 -34.99
N PHE A 97 -15.42 2.19 -34.23
CA PHE A 97 -15.56 2.28 -32.78
C PHE A 97 -16.94 2.82 -32.37
N ARG A 98 -17.39 3.91 -33.01
CA ARG A 98 -18.71 4.51 -32.80
C ARG A 98 -19.85 3.51 -32.98
N ALA A 99 -19.73 2.60 -33.94
CA ALA A 99 -20.75 1.59 -34.21
C ALA A 99 -20.83 0.51 -33.12
N LEU A 100 -19.74 0.28 -32.38
CA LEU A 100 -19.64 -0.74 -31.32
C LEU A 100 -19.93 -0.19 -29.92
N LEU A 101 -19.69 1.11 -29.69
CA LEU A 101 -19.85 1.74 -28.38
C LEU A 101 -21.24 1.53 -27.74
N PRO A 102 -22.38 1.59 -28.48
CA PRO A 102 -23.69 1.30 -27.89
C PRO A 102 -23.82 -0.12 -27.34
N ASP A 103 -23.17 -1.10 -27.98
CA ASP A 103 -23.19 -2.50 -27.51
C ASP A 103 -22.34 -2.65 -26.24
N LEU A 104 -21.27 -1.86 -26.07
CA LEU A 104 -20.47 -1.83 -24.84
C LEU A 104 -21.22 -1.22 -23.66
N ILE A 105 -21.91 -0.10 -23.92
CA ILE A 105 -22.78 0.55 -22.93
C ILE A 105 -23.92 -0.41 -22.54
N ASP A 106 -24.52 -1.10 -23.50
CA ASP A 106 -25.49 -2.16 -23.23
C ASP A 106 -24.86 -3.38 -22.56
N TRP A 107 -23.58 -3.67 -22.76
CA TRP A 107 -22.93 -4.77 -22.04
C TRP A 107 -22.90 -4.50 -20.54
N HIS A 108 -22.41 -3.32 -20.17
CA HIS A 108 -22.26 -2.91 -18.77
C HIS A 108 -23.57 -2.42 -18.14
N GLY A 109 -24.54 -2.01 -18.96
CA GLY A 109 -25.74 -1.32 -18.51
C GLY A 109 -25.49 0.12 -18.04
N LEU A 110 -24.27 0.62 -18.25
CA LEU A 110 -23.75 1.89 -17.78
C LEU A 110 -22.98 2.56 -18.90
N ASP A 111 -22.96 3.88 -18.85
CA ASP A 111 -22.10 4.72 -19.68
C ASP A 111 -21.08 5.45 -18.78
N VAL A 112 -20.08 6.08 -19.37
CA VAL A 112 -19.10 6.92 -18.67
C VAL A 112 -19.83 8.04 -17.91
N ILE A 113 -19.36 8.39 -16.71
CA ILE A 113 -19.94 9.51 -15.94
C ILE A 113 -19.72 10.83 -16.70
N ASP A 114 -20.62 11.79 -16.52
CA ASP A 114 -20.56 13.08 -17.22
C ASP A 114 -19.24 13.84 -16.95
N GLU A 115 -18.68 13.68 -15.74
CA GLU A 115 -17.42 14.31 -15.33
C GLU A 115 -16.19 13.83 -16.12
N LEU A 116 -16.26 12.65 -16.75
CA LEU A 116 -15.17 12.08 -17.54
C LEU A 116 -15.43 12.21 -19.05
N LYS A 117 -16.56 12.81 -19.46
CA LYS A 117 -16.91 13.03 -20.86
C LYS A 117 -16.44 14.42 -21.34
N PRO A 118 -16.13 14.55 -22.65
CA PRO A 118 -15.94 13.48 -23.62
C PRO A 118 -14.67 12.65 -23.35
N VAL A 119 -14.70 11.34 -23.60
CA VAL A 119 -13.52 10.48 -23.46
C VAL A 119 -12.49 10.77 -24.55
N GLU A 120 -11.24 11.00 -24.16
CA GLU A 120 -10.12 11.25 -25.06
C GLU A 120 -9.40 9.93 -25.41
N MET A 121 -9.49 9.49 -26.67
CA MET A 121 -8.86 8.28 -27.16
C MET A 121 -7.58 8.59 -27.93
N HIS A 122 -6.43 8.40 -27.31
CA HIS A 122 -5.12 8.67 -27.89
C HIS A 122 -4.60 7.43 -28.63
N ILE A 123 -4.47 7.52 -29.96
CA ILE A 123 -4.07 6.39 -30.81
C ILE A 123 -2.55 6.26 -30.99
N ASN A 124 -1.77 7.21 -30.51
CA ASN A 124 -0.31 7.16 -30.52
C ASN A 124 0.30 7.68 -29.21
N THR A 125 1.60 7.47 -29.06
CA THR A 125 2.39 7.94 -27.92
C THR A 125 2.42 9.46 -27.85
N SER A 126 2.26 10.01 -26.64
CA SER A 126 2.30 11.45 -26.36
C SER A 126 2.74 11.73 -24.92
N SER A 127 2.94 13.00 -24.58
CA SER A 127 3.16 13.43 -23.20
C SER A 127 1.97 13.14 -22.28
N ILE A 128 0.76 13.03 -22.84
CA ILE A 128 -0.47 12.65 -22.13
C ILE A 128 -0.60 11.12 -22.05
N CYS A 129 -0.16 10.41 -23.08
CA CYS A 129 -0.18 8.95 -23.13
C CYS A 129 1.24 8.42 -23.37
N PRO A 130 2.12 8.44 -22.35
CA PRO A 130 3.43 7.82 -22.47
C PRO A 130 3.29 6.28 -22.47
N PRO A 131 4.18 5.54 -23.15
CA PRO A 131 4.17 4.08 -23.09
C PRO A 131 4.46 3.58 -21.66
N LEU A 132 3.70 2.58 -21.19
CA LEU A 132 3.86 1.98 -19.86
C LEU A 132 4.37 0.54 -19.98
N GLY A 133 5.68 0.35 -19.80
CA GLY A 133 6.30 -0.97 -19.81
C GLY A 133 5.97 -1.77 -21.09
N SER A 134 5.44 -2.98 -20.92
CA SER A 134 4.99 -3.85 -22.01
C SER A 134 3.48 -3.79 -22.28
N ALA A 135 2.77 -2.80 -21.70
CA ALA A 135 1.33 -2.71 -21.83
C ALA A 135 0.91 -2.46 -23.28
N ALA A 136 -0.14 -3.16 -23.70
CA ALA A 136 -0.77 -3.00 -24.99
C ALA A 136 -1.44 -1.62 -25.11
N GLY A 137 -2.20 -1.23 -24.08
CA GLY A 137 -2.80 0.06 -23.89
C GLY A 137 -3.01 0.26 -22.39
N TYR A 138 -3.61 1.39 -22.02
CA TYR A 138 -4.14 1.58 -20.67
C TYR A 138 -5.17 2.72 -20.66
N ALA A 139 -6.05 2.70 -19.67
CA ALA A 139 -6.98 3.78 -19.38
C ALA A 139 -6.61 4.49 -18.08
N ARG A 140 -6.98 5.78 -17.98
CA ARG A 140 -6.86 6.54 -16.72
C ARG A 140 -7.82 7.72 -16.67
N VAL A 141 -7.92 8.35 -15.50
CA VAL A 141 -8.49 9.70 -15.37
C VAL A 141 -7.40 10.73 -15.68
N GLY A 142 -7.63 11.55 -16.69
CA GLY A 142 -6.76 12.62 -17.15
C GLY A 142 -7.05 13.95 -16.46
N THR A 143 -6.01 14.59 -15.96
CA THR A 143 -6.08 15.91 -15.31
C THR A 143 -5.22 16.96 -16.01
N HIS A 144 -4.78 16.69 -17.25
CA HIS A 144 -3.93 17.59 -18.05
C HIS A 144 -4.59 18.94 -18.39
N ARG A 145 -5.92 19.03 -18.27
CA ARG A 145 -6.71 20.27 -18.41
C ARG A 145 -7.05 20.95 -17.08
N GLY A 146 -6.54 20.40 -15.97
CA GLY A 146 -6.92 20.78 -14.61
C GLY A 146 -7.91 19.80 -13.98
N TRP A 147 -8.05 19.85 -12.65
CA TRP A 147 -8.91 18.93 -11.90
C TRP A 147 -10.40 19.09 -12.23
N GLU A 148 -10.86 20.33 -12.37
CA GLU A 148 -12.25 20.69 -12.70
C GLU A 148 -12.65 20.27 -14.13
N ASP A 149 -11.67 20.03 -15.00
CA ASP A 149 -11.87 19.64 -16.39
C ASP A 149 -11.24 18.27 -16.69
N ARG A 150 -11.37 17.36 -15.72
CA ARG A 150 -10.87 15.99 -15.87
C ARG A 150 -11.58 15.25 -17.01
N ARG A 151 -10.91 14.26 -17.58
CA ARG A 151 -11.38 13.48 -18.74
C ARG A 151 -11.08 12.00 -18.54
N GLY A 152 -11.94 11.14 -19.06
CA GLY A 152 -11.58 9.75 -19.31
C GLY A 152 -10.53 9.70 -20.43
N LEU A 153 -9.44 8.96 -20.22
CA LEU A 153 -8.39 8.75 -21.22
C LEU A 153 -8.25 7.27 -21.54
N THR A 154 -8.11 6.96 -22.83
CA THR A 154 -7.61 5.66 -23.29
C THR A 154 -6.35 5.85 -24.14
N CYS A 155 -5.25 5.23 -23.75
CA CYS A 155 -3.97 5.28 -24.45
C CYS A 155 -3.74 3.95 -25.19
N LEU A 156 -3.79 3.97 -26.54
CA LEU A 156 -3.96 2.74 -27.34
C LEU A 156 -2.73 2.32 -28.15
N PHE A 157 -1.85 3.27 -28.49
CA PHE A 157 -0.60 3.01 -29.25
C PHE A 157 -0.80 2.25 -30.56
N GLU A 158 -1.93 2.45 -31.24
CA GLU A 158 -2.30 1.69 -32.44
C GLU A 158 -1.43 2.05 -33.65
N VAL A 159 -0.96 3.29 -33.72
CA VAL A 159 -0.05 3.77 -34.76
C VAL A 159 1.29 3.05 -34.66
N GLU A 160 1.88 2.97 -33.46
CA GLU A 160 3.17 2.32 -33.22
C GLU A 160 3.15 0.82 -33.52
N ARG A 161 1.97 0.20 -33.51
CA ARG A 161 1.79 -1.22 -33.85
C ARG A 161 1.76 -1.51 -35.35
N GLY A 162 1.70 -0.48 -36.20
CA GLY A 162 1.94 -0.59 -37.63
C GLY A 162 0.90 -1.37 -38.45
N ALA A 163 -0.33 -1.56 -37.95
CA ALA A 163 -1.43 -2.14 -38.74
C ALA A 163 -2.41 -1.06 -39.22
N ASP A 164 -2.99 -1.27 -40.41
CA ASP A 164 -4.03 -0.41 -41.02
C ASP A 164 -5.15 -0.12 -40.00
N LEU A 165 -5.27 1.14 -39.58
CA LEU A 165 -6.27 1.52 -38.57
C LEU A 165 -7.70 1.31 -39.08
N GLY A 166 -7.93 1.45 -40.39
CA GLY A 166 -9.24 1.23 -40.98
C GLY A 166 -9.73 -0.22 -40.92
N GLN A 167 -8.81 -1.17 -40.71
CA GLN A 167 -9.09 -2.60 -40.56
C GLN A 167 -8.83 -3.12 -39.15
N ARG A 168 -8.51 -2.24 -38.19
CA ARG A 168 -8.16 -2.64 -36.83
C ARG A 168 -9.36 -3.23 -36.10
N GLU A 169 -9.15 -4.36 -35.45
CA GLU A 169 -10.12 -4.92 -34.50
C GLU A 169 -10.15 -4.07 -33.23
N HIS A 170 -11.34 -3.68 -32.79
CA HIS A 170 -11.53 -2.74 -31.69
C HIS A 170 -11.53 -3.40 -30.29
N VAL A 171 -10.98 -4.61 -30.16
CA VAL A 171 -10.90 -5.30 -28.85
C VAL A 171 -10.19 -4.40 -27.84
N LEU A 172 -9.01 -3.87 -28.18
CA LEU A 172 -8.29 -2.99 -27.26
C LEU A 172 -9.05 -1.68 -27.00
N SER A 173 -9.60 -1.04 -28.03
CA SER A 173 -10.33 0.23 -27.85
C SER A 173 -11.50 0.07 -26.89
N LEU A 174 -12.30 -1.01 -27.05
CA LEU A 174 -13.43 -1.28 -26.17
C LEU A 174 -12.96 -1.70 -24.77
N HIS A 175 -11.87 -2.47 -24.67
CA HIS A 175 -11.28 -2.87 -23.40
C HIS A 175 -10.88 -1.65 -22.56
N GLU A 176 -10.10 -0.73 -23.14
CA GLU A 176 -9.66 0.47 -22.42
C GLU A 176 -10.83 1.42 -22.14
N TYR A 177 -11.81 1.53 -23.05
CA TYR A 177 -13.00 2.33 -22.81
C TYR A 177 -13.88 1.74 -21.69
N ALA A 178 -13.96 0.41 -21.57
CA ALA A 178 -14.70 -0.26 -20.51
C ALA A 178 -14.13 0.07 -19.12
N HIS A 179 -12.81 0.23 -18.99
CA HIS A 179 -12.21 0.73 -17.75
C HIS A 179 -12.73 2.12 -17.38
N VAL A 180 -12.87 3.03 -18.36
CA VAL A 180 -13.39 4.39 -18.16
C VAL A 180 -14.87 4.39 -17.73
N ILE A 181 -15.67 3.41 -18.17
CA ILE A 181 -17.05 3.22 -17.67
C ILE A 181 -17.04 2.94 -16.15
N LEU A 182 -16.01 2.30 -15.62
CA LEU A 182 -15.95 1.86 -14.22
C LEU A 182 -15.21 2.84 -13.29
N PHE A 183 -14.36 3.71 -13.82
CA PHE A 183 -13.62 4.69 -13.02
C PHE A 183 -14.51 5.60 -12.17
N GLU A 184 -13.96 6.03 -11.03
CA GLU A 184 -14.60 6.83 -9.95
C GLU A 184 -15.71 6.09 -9.20
N ARG A 185 -16.54 5.28 -9.89
CA ARG A 185 -17.66 4.52 -9.31
C ARG A 185 -17.23 3.33 -8.47
N HIS A 186 -16.13 2.73 -8.86
CA HIS A 186 -15.54 1.58 -8.21
C HIS A 186 -14.07 1.85 -7.90
N ARG A 187 -13.59 1.29 -6.80
CA ARG A 187 -12.17 1.33 -6.46
C ARG A 187 -11.27 0.66 -7.50
N TRP A 188 -11.83 -0.34 -8.20
CA TRP A 188 -11.18 -1.14 -9.23
C TRP A 188 -12.06 -1.20 -10.47
N SER A 189 -11.42 -1.24 -11.65
CA SER A 189 -12.11 -1.36 -12.94
C SER A 189 -12.19 -2.79 -13.45
N TYR A 190 -11.93 -3.79 -12.60
CA TYR A 190 -12.20 -5.22 -12.83
C TYR A 190 -11.75 -5.74 -14.20
N GLU A 191 -10.44 -5.89 -14.39
CA GLU A 191 -9.81 -6.28 -15.66
C GLU A 191 -10.46 -7.49 -16.38
N TYR A 192 -10.97 -8.44 -15.61
CA TYR A 192 -11.66 -9.60 -16.16
C TYR A 192 -12.99 -9.27 -16.86
N PHE A 193 -13.74 -8.26 -16.41
CA PHE A 193 -14.99 -7.83 -17.05
C PHE A 193 -14.72 -6.98 -18.30
N THR A 194 -13.71 -6.11 -18.26
CA THR A 194 -13.30 -5.31 -19.42
C THR A 194 -12.70 -6.19 -20.52
N TYR A 195 -11.95 -7.23 -20.12
CA TYR A 195 -11.45 -8.25 -21.05
C TYR A 195 -12.60 -9.04 -21.69
N TRP A 196 -13.51 -9.59 -20.89
CA TRP A 196 -14.63 -10.38 -21.42
C TRP A 196 -15.55 -9.57 -22.34
N SER A 197 -16.01 -8.40 -21.90
CA SER A 197 -16.94 -7.56 -22.66
C SER A 197 -16.39 -7.15 -24.03
N SER A 198 -15.10 -6.80 -24.09
CA SER A 198 -14.46 -6.36 -25.35
C SER A 198 -14.38 -7.49 -26.39
N TRP A 199 -14.04 -8.71 -25.97
CA TRP A 199 -14.04 -9.87 -26.87
C TRP A 199 -15.43 -10.33 -27.28
N GLU A 200 -16.39 -10.40 -26.35
CA GLU A 200 -17.77 -10.82 -26.65
C GLU A 200 -18.44 -9.92 -27.70
N ILE A 201 -18.14 -8.62 -27.69
CA ILE A 201 -18.71 -7.66 -28.65
C ILE A 201 -18.03 -7.75 -30.02
N VAL A 202 -16.70 -7.86 -30.06
CA VAL A 202 -15.93 -7.77 -31.31
C VAL A 202 -15.87 -9.10 -32.04
N ASP A 203 -15.60 -10.18 -31.31
CA ASP A 203 -15.44 -11.53 -31.86
C ASP A 203 -16.09 -12.57 -30.93
N PRO A 204 -17.42 -12.72 -30.96
CA PRO A 204 -18.16 -13.62 -30.06
C PRO A 204 -17.86 -15.11 -30.29
N ASP A 205 -17.26 -15.48 -31.43
CA ASP A 205 -16.84 -16.86 -31.71
C ASP A 205 -15.42 -17.15 -31.17
N SER A 206 -14.71 -16.13 -30.69
CA SER A 206 -13.41 -16.25 -30.06
C SER A 206 -13.49 -17.02 -28.75
N PRO A 207 -12.55 -17.93 -28.45
CA PRO A 207 -12.43 -18.54 -27.12
C PRO A 207 -12.24 -17.53 -25.98
N GLN A 208 -11.85 -16.29 -26.30
CA GLN A 208 -11.70 -15.18 -25.36
C GLN A 208 -13.04 -14.51 -25.03
N ALA A 209 -14.08 -14.70 -25.85
CA ALA A 209 -15.44 -14.22 -25.58
C ALA A 209 -16.22 -15.13 -24.60
N ASP A 210 -15.68 -16.32 -24.31
CA ASP A 210 -16.29 -17.29 -23.37
C ASP A 210 -15.56 -17.25 -22.02
N PRO A 211 -16.15 -16.69 -20.95
CA PRO A 211 -15.51 -16.66 -19.63
C PRO A 211 -15.35 -18.07 -19.03
N CYS A 212 -16.16 -19.04 -19.45
CA CYS A 212 -16.01 -20.45 -19.04
C CYS A 212 -14.84 -21.15 -19.75
N SER A 213 -14.18 -20.50 -20.71
CA SER A 213 -13.02 -21.03 -21.42
C SER A 213 -11.84 -21.29 -20.47
N PRO A 214 -11.16 -22.45 -20.56
CA PRO A 214 -9.95 -22.73 -19.77
C PRO A 214 -8.79 -21.75 -20.00
N LEU A 215 -8.85 -20.91 -21.05
CA LEU A 215 -7.88 -19.84 -21.26
C LEU A 215 -7.86 -18.84 -20.10
N TYR A 216 -9.03 -18.52 -19.54
CA TYR A 216 -9.14 -17.56 -18.43
C TYR A 216 -8.51 -18.09 -17.14
N ALA A 217 -8.41 -19.40 -16.95
CA ALA A 217 -7.77 -19.99 -15.79
C ALA A 217 -6.22 -19.82 -15.77
N GLN A 218 -5.62 -19.40 -16.89
CA GLN A 218 -4.16 -19.32 -17.04
C GLN A 218 -3.55 -18.05 -16.44
N ASN A 219 -4.35 -17.00 -16.22
CA ASN A 219 -3.89 -15.76 -15.62
C ASN A 219 -4.68 -15.45 -14.34
N PRO A 220 -4.02 -15.05 -13.23
CA PRO A 220 -4.70 -14.71 -11.99
C PRO A 220 -5.79 -13.65 -12.16
N TYR A 221 -5.58 -12.63 -13.01
CA TYR A 221 -6.56 -11.57 -13.20
C TYR A 221 -7.83 -12.02 -13.97
N THR A 222 -7.77 -13.02 -14.86
CA THR A 222 -8.95 -13.57 -15.55
C THR A 222 -9.59 -14.74 -14.81
N ARG A 223 -8.89 -15.32 -13.84
CA ARG A 223 -9.33 -16.53 -13.16
C ARG A 223 -10.64 -16.39 -12.36
N PRO A 224 -10.93 -15.26 -11.66
CA PRO A 224 -12.19 -15.10 -10.95
C PRO A 224 -13.41 -15.29 -11.84
N VAL A 225 -13.46 -14.63 -13.00
CA VAL A 225 -14.62 -14.75 -13.90
C VAL A 225 -14.78 -16.17 -14.47
N HIS A 226 -13.67 -16.90 -14.65
CA HIS A 226 -13.70 -18.30 -15.07
C HIS A 226 -14.32 -19.21 -14.03
N GLU A 227 -13.87 -19.11 -12.78
CA GLU A 227 -14.38 -19.92 -11.68
C GLU A 227 -15.85 -19.58 -11.39
N LEU A 228 -16.21 -18.29 -11.43
CA LEU A 228 -17.60 -17.82 -11.38
C LEU A 228 -18.47 -18.42 -12.50
N CYS A 229 -17.98 -18.44 -13.74
CA CYS A 229 -18.73 -19.00 -14.86
C CYS A 229 -18.90 -20.52 -14.72
N ARG A 230 -17.80 -21.23 -14.48
CA ARG A 230 -17.74 -22.69 -14.46
C ARG A 230 -18.50 -23.29 -13.29
N ASP A 231 -18.32 -22.74 -12.09
CA ASP A 231 -18.78 -23.36 -10.86
C ASP A 231 -20.12 -22.78 -10.38
N HIS A 232 -20.36 -21.50 -10.65
CA HIS A 232 -21.53 -20.79 -10.14
C HIS A 232 -22.54 -20.38 -11.23
N GLY A 233 -22.21 -20.57 -12.51
CA GLY A 233 -23.10 -20.24 -13.62
C GLY A 233 -23.24 -18.75 -13.89
N LEU A 234 -22.16 -17.98 -13.68
CA LEU A 234 -22.11 -16.55 -14.01
C LEU A 234 -22.52 -16.29 -15.48
N THR A 235 -23.29 -15.24 -15.68
CA THR A 235 -23.70 -14.75 -17.00
C THR A 235 -23.54 -13.24 -17.08
N ARG A 236 -23.56 -12.70 -18.30
CA ARG A 236 -23.52 -11.24 -18.54
C ARG A 236 -24.62 -10.51 -17.78
N HIS A 237 -25.80 -11.09 -17.62
CA HIS A 237 -26.91 -10.47 -16.89
C HIS A 237 -26.60 -10.27 -15.40
N HIS A 238 -25.93 -11.24 -14.77
CA HIS A 238 -25.52 -11.12 -13.38
C HIS A 238 -24.52 -9.98 -13.19
N VAL A 239 -23.51 -9.88 -14.07
CA VAL A 239 -22.52 -8.79 -14.04
C VAL A 239 -23.20 -7.45 -14.28
N ARG A 240 -24.01 -7.34 -15.34
CA ARG A 240 -24.71 -6.11 -15.69
C ARG A 240 -25.58 -5.59 -14.55
N ASP A 241 -26.40 -6.44 -13.94
CA ASP A 241 -27.28 -6.02 -12.84
C ASP A 241 -26.50 -5.58 -11.61
N ALA A 242 -25.41 -6.29 -11.28
CA ALA A 242 -24.53 -5.91 -10.19
C ALA A 242 -23.90 -4.53 -10.45
N LEU A 243 -23.39 -4.28 -11.66
CA LEU A 243 -22.83 -2.98 -12.02
C LEU A 243 -23.88 -1.85 -11.94
N ILE A 244 -25.11 -2.09 -12.40
CA ILE A 244 -26.21 -1.11 -12.29
C ILE A 244 -26.52 -0.77 -10.83
N GLU A 245 -26.58 -1.78 -9.96
CA GLU A 245 -26.85 -1.55 -8.53
C GLU A 245 -25.69 -0.81 -7.84
N LEU A 246 -24.45 -1.13 -8.18
CA LEU A 246 -23.30 -0.39 -7.66
C LEU A 246 -23.26 1.07 -8.16
N ASP A 247 -23.62 1.35 -9.41
CA ASP A 247 -23.77 2.74 -9.91
C ASP A 247 -24.88 3.48 -9.15
N ARG A 248 -25.99 2.80 -8.81
CA ARG A 248 -27.04 3.36 -7.94
C ARG A 248 -26.46 3.75 -6.57
N ARG A 249 -25.69 2.86 -5.93
CA ARG A 249 -25.02 3.12 -4.64
C ARG A 249 -24.04 4.29 -4.73
N PHE A 250 -23.19 4.30 -5.76
CA PHE A 250 -22.26 5.40 -6.03
C PHE A 250 -22.99 6.76 -6.12
N ARG A 251 -24.03 6.85 -6.94
CA ARG A 251 -24.82 8.09 -7.09
C ARG A 251 -25.55 8.50 -5.82
N ALA A 252 -25.96 7.54 -4.99
CA ALA A 252 -26.58 7.77 -3.70
C ALA A 252 -25.57 8.11 -2.59
N ARG A 253 -24.26 8.03 -2.87
CA ARG A 253 -23.16 8.14 -1.90
C ARG A 253 -23.23 7.07 -0.81
N GLU A 254 -23.62 5.86 -1.19
CA GLU A 254 -23.74 4.68 -0.32
C GLU A 254 -22.54 3.73 -0.46
N GLY A 255 -21.56 4.05 -1.32
CA GLY A 255 -20.35 3.24 -1.48
C GLY A 255 -19.47 3.24 -0.22
N PHE A 256 -18.72 2.15 -0.04
CA PHE A 256 -17.86 1.99 1.14
C PHE A 256 -16.69 2.98 1.22
N TYR A 257 -16.06 3.32 0.10
CA TYR A 257 -14.82 4.10 0.09
C TYR A 257 -15.06 5.60 -0.02
N THR A 258 -14.36 6.38 0.78
CA THR A 258 -14.37 7.85 0.75
C THR A 258 -13.31 8.36 -0.23
N LEU A 259 -13.73 9.00 -1.32
CA LEU A 259 -12.83 9.66 -2.26
C LEU A 259 -12.30 10.96 -1.65
N HIS A 260 -10.99 11.02 -1.44
CA HIS A 260 -10.31 12.14 -0.77
C HIS A 260 -10.43 13.49 -1.51
N ALA A 261 -10.71 13.48 -2.82
CA ALA A 261 -10.64 14.68 -3.65
C ALA A 261 -11.93 15.53 -3.64
N ASP A 262 -13.10 14.94 -3.38
CA ASP A 262 -14.39 15.63 -3.40
C ASP A 262 -15.36 15.19 -2.30
N GLY A 263 -14.97 14.26 -1.43
CA GLY A 263 -15.84 13.67 -0.41
C GLY A 263 -16.93 12.76 -0.99
N GLY A 264 -16.77 12.31 -2.25
CA GLY A 264 -17.61 11.31 -2.88
C GLY A 264 -17.40 9.92 -2.27
N HIS A 265 -18.33 9.00 -2.54
CA HIS A 265 -18.23 7.62 -2.07
C HIS A 265 -18.15 6.66 -3.26
N THR A 266 -17.15 5.78 -3.30
CA THR A 266 -16.93 4.77 -4.35
C THR A 266 -17.14 3.36 -3.80
N THR A 267 -17.49 2.40 -4.65
CA THR A 267 -17.86 1.05 -4.21
C THR A 267 -16.66 0.09 -4.17
N SER A 268 -16.77 -0.94 -3.33
CA SER A 268 -15.71 -1.93 -3.12
C SER A 268 -15.90 -3.25 -3.87
N LEU A 269 -14.84 -4.07 -3.88
CA LEU A 269 -14.91 -5.43 -4.40
C LEU A 269 -15.81 -6.32 -3.52
N ALA A 270 -15.82 -6.10 -2.20
CA ALA A 270 -16.72 -6.81 -1.29
C ALA A 270 -18.20 -6.52 -1.63
N GLU A 271 -18.55 -5.28 -1.97
CA GLU A 271 -19.89 -4.92 -2.42
C GLU A 271 -20.27 -5.59 -3.75
N LEU A 272 -19.34 -5.63 -4.72
CA LEU A 272 -19.54 -6.37 -5.96
C LEU A 272 -19.77 -7.86 -5.70
N ARG A 273 -18.93 -8.49 -4.87
CA ARG A 273 -19.07 -9.91 -4.54
C ARG A 273 -20.41 -10.18 -3.87
N ALA A 274 -20.83 -9.38 -2.89
CA ALA A 274 -22.09 -9.58 -2.19
C ALA A 274 -23.29 -9.57 -3.17
N LEU A 275 -23.27 -8.71 -4.18
CA LEU A 275 -24.29 -8.70 -5.24
C LEU A 275 -24.23 -9.96 -6.13
N LEU A 276 -23.03 -10.46 -6.43
CA LEU A 276 -22.87 -11.71 -7.18
C LEU A 276 -23.31 -12.93 -6.38
N ASP A 277 -22.97 -13.01 -5.09
CA ASP A 277 -23.44 -14.06 -4.18
C ASP A 277 -24.97 -14.10 -4.14
N ALA A 278 -25.60 -12.93 -4.01
CA ALA A 278 -27.05 -12.82 -4.00
C ALA A 278 -27.68 -13.21 -5.35
N ALA A 279 -27.07 -12.80 -6.47
CA ALA A 279 -27.56 -13.11 -7.81
C ALA A 279 -27.42 -14.59 -8.17
N LEU A 280 -26.34 -15.23 -7.73
CA LEU A 280 -26.00 -16.63 -8.00
C LEU A 280 -26.56 -17.59 -6.94
N ALA A 281 -27.02 -17.05 -5.80
CA ALA A 281 -27.47 -17.79 -4.63
C ALA A 281 -26.41 -18.79 -4.12
N ASP A 282 -25.14 -18.38 -4.10
CA ASP A 282 -23.98 -19.20 -3.75
C ASP A 282 -22.85 -18.35 -3.14
N ASP A 283 -21.90 -18.96 -2.43
CA ASP A 283 -20.69 -18.29 -1.95
C ASP A 283 -19.64 -18.26 -3.07
N THR A 284 -19.43 -17.08 -3.66
CA THR A 284 -18.50 -16.90 -4.77
C THR A 284 -17.08 -16.56 -4.35
N ALA A 285 -16.79 -16.46 -3.04
CA ALA A 285 -15.49 -15.98 -2.58
C ALA A 285 -14.33 -16.86 -3.05
N GLY A 286 -14.56 -18.17 -3.21
CA GLY A 286 -13.58 -19.11 -3.75
C GLY A 286 -12.99 -18.67 -5.10
N ALA A 287 -13.82 -18.11 -5.98
CA ALA A 287 -13.41 -17.65 -7.30
C ALA A 287 -12.42 -16.46 -7.22
N PHE A 288 -12.67 -15.53 -6.31
CA PHE A 288 -11.80 -14.37 -6.09
C PHE A 288 -10.48 -14.77 -5.42
N ILE A 289 -10.52 -15.68 -4.45
CA ILE A 289 -9.31 -16.25 -3.83
C ILE A 289 -8.45 -16.96 -4.89
N GLY A 290 -9.08 -17.70 -5.81
CA GLY A 290 -8.39 -18.36 -6.93
C GLY A 290 -7.66 -17.37 -7.85
N GLY A 291 -8.12 -16.12 -7.92
CA GLY A 291 -7.47 -15.00 -8.60
C GLY A 291 -6.51 -14.19 -7.74
N GLU A 292 -6.07 -14.71 -6.59
CA GLU A 292 -5.08 -14.10 -5.69
C GLU A 292 -5.54 -12.78 -5.03
N TRP A 293 -6.86 -12.55 -4.95
CA TRP A 293 -7.39 -11.43 -4.16
C TRP A 293 -7.18 -11.66 -2.66
N GLU A 294 -6.87 -10.57 -1.96
CA GLU A 294 -6.72 -10.58 -0.50
C GLU A 294 -8.07 -10.81 0.18
N TYR A 295 -8.08 -11.53 1.29
CA TYR A 295 -9.32 -11.91 1.97
C TYR A 295 -10.11 -10.67 2.43
N GLU A 296 -9.44 -9.65 2.95
CA GLU A 296 -10.07 -8.40 3.36
C GLU A 296 -10.68 -7.61 2.20
N SER A 297 -10.15 -7.75 0.97
CA SER A 297 -10.69 -7.07 -0.22
C SER A 297 -12.00 -7.69 -0.69
N ILE A 298 -12.23 -8.95 -0.34
CA ILE A 298 -13.43 -9.71 -0.67
C ILE A 298 -14.51 -9.53 0.43
N GLY A 299 -14.07 -9.15 1.63
CA GLY A 299 -14.88 -8.71 2.76
C GLY A 299 -15.88 -9.73 3.29
N MET A 300 -16.67 -9.33 4.29
CA MET A 300 -17.83 -10.09 4.77
C MET A 300 -18.83 -9.19 5.51
N GLU A 301 -20.10 -9.61 5.55
CA GLU A 301 -21.15 -8.96 6.33
C GLU A 301 -21.59 -9.88 7.48
N PHE A 302 -21.88 -9.29 8.64
CA PHE A 302 -22.29 -10.01 9.84
C PHE A 302 -23.13 -9.13 10.77
N SER A 303 -23.74 -9.75 11.78
CA SER A 303 -24.55 -9.02 12.77
C SER A 303 -24.04 -9.27 14.17
N VAL A 304 -24.00 -8.22 14.99
CA VAL A 304 -23.60 -8.28 16.39
C VAL A 304 -24.81 -7.90 17.24
N GLY A 305 -25.08 -8.64 18.32
CA GLY A 305 -26.26 -8.43 19.16
C GLY A 305 -26.25 -9.29 20.42
N PRO A 306 -27.42 -9.52 21.04
CA PRO A 306 -27.50 -10.21 22.33
C PRO A 306 -27.33 -11.73 22.21
N VAL A 307 -27.47 -12.30 21.02
CA VAL A 307 -27.37 -13.75 20.80
C VAL A 307 -26.03 -14.10 20.19
N ALA A 308 -25.37 -15.12 20.73
CA ALA A 308 -24.13 -15.63 20.18
C ALA A 308 -24.30 -16.14 18.74
N ALA A 309 -23.31 -15.89 17.89
CA ALA A 309 -23.30 -16.27 16.48
C ALA A 309 -21.87 -16.56 16.03
N ASP A 310 -21.71 -17.34 14.96
CA ASP A 310 -20.43 -17.59 14.28
C ASP A 310 -20.64 -17.26 12.80
N TYR A 311 -19.79 -16.39 12.28
CA TYR A 311 -19.77 -16.01 10.88
C TYR A 311 -18.45 -16.43 10.27
N ALA A 312 -18.53 -17.22 9.21
CA ALA A 312 -17.39 -17.58 8.38
C ALA A 312 -17.64 -17.07 6.96
N ALA A 313 -16.61 -16.47 6.35
CA ALA A 313 -16.65 -16.04 4.96
C ALA A 313 -15.33 -16.38 4.27
N VAL A 314 -15.28 -16.15 2.96
CA VAL A 314 -14.05 -16.28 2.18
C VAL A 314 -13.53 -17.72 2.25
N ALA A 315 -14.43 -18.69 2.00
CA ALA A 315 -14.18 -20.13 2.18
C ALA A 315 -13.73 -20.53 3.60
N GLY A 316 -14.12 -19.75 4.62
CA GLY A 316 -13.77 -19.98 6.03
C GLY A 316 -12.40 -19.44 6.44
N ASN A 317 -11.75 -18.66 5.56
CA ASN A 317 -10.47 -18.00 5.83
C ASN A 317 -10.62 -16.76 6.70
N ILE A 318 -11.81 -16.16 6.78
CA ILE A 318 -12.15 -15.14 7.78
C ILE A 318 -13.26 -15.69 8.67
N ARG A 319 -13.10 -15.54 9.98
CA ARG A 319 -14.11 -15.91 10.98
C ARG A 319 -14.28 -14.83 12.03
N ILE A 320 -15.54 -14.66 12.43
CA ILE A 320 -15.94 -13.75 13.49
C ILE A 320 -16.92 -14.51 14.41
N ASP A 321 -16.45 -14.88 15.60
CA ASP A 321 -17.30 -15.42 16.66
C ASP A 321 -17.84 -14.28 17.52
N ILE A 322 -19.16 -14.18 17.57
CA ILE A 322 -19.90 -13.21 18.38
C ILE A 322 -20.30 -13.88 19.70
N PRO A 323 -19.81 -13.42 20.86
CA PRO A 323 -20.29 -13.90 22.15
C PRO A 323 -21.73 -13.44 22.41
N ALA A 324 -22.42 -14.14 23.33
CA ALA A 324 -23.72 -13.67 23.81
C ALA A 324 -23.57 -12.30 24.50
N ASP A 325 -24.59 -11.46 24.37
CA ASP A 325 -24.61 -10.12 24.95
C ASP A 325 -23.41 -9.25 24.50
N ALA A 326 -22.91 -9.43 23.27
CA ALA A 326 -21.86 -8.57 22.70
C ALA A 326 -22.35 -7.13 22.49
N LEU A 327 -23.63 -6.99 22.16
CA LEU A 327 -24.37 -5.72 22.12
C LEU A 327 -25.80 -5.93 22.64
N PRO A 328 -26.44 -4.89 23.23
CA PRO A 328 -27.81 -4.99 23.74
C PRO A 328 -28.86 -5.14 22.63
N ASP A 329 -28.60 -4.55 21.46
CA ASP A 329 -29.45 -4.57 20.27
C ASP A 329 -28.65 -5.03 19.05
N TYR A 330 -29.35 -5.64 18.08
CA TYR A 330 -28.70 -6.05 16.83
C TYR A 330 -28.23 -4.84 16.03
N ARG A 331 -26.98 -4.92 15.55
CA ARG A 331 -26.40 -4.02 14.54
C ARG A 331 -25.70 -4.83 13.46
N HIS A 332 -25.82 -4.38 12.22
CA HIS A 332 -25.15 -4.97 11.07
C HIS A 332 -23.79 -4.32 10.85
N PHE A 333 -22.79 -5.14 10.54
CA PHE A 333 -21.42 -4.73 10.32
C PHE A 333 -20.91 -5.34 9.02
N ARG A 334 -19.91 -4.67 8.46
CA ARG A 334 -19.08 -5.21 7.37
C ARG A 334 -17.61 -5.21 7.78
N LEU A 335 -16.88 -6.19 7.28
CA LEU A 335 -15.43 -6.21 7.21
C LEU A 335 -15.03 -5.98 5.76
N ASP A 336 -14.19 -4.98 5.50
CA ASP A 336 -13.71 -4.66 4.14
C ASP A 336 -12.32 -4.01 4.20
N LYS A 337 -11.58 -4.05 3.09
CA LYS A 337 -10.26 -3.41 2.96
C LYS A 337 -10.47 -1.92 2.70
N PRO A 338 -9.98 -0.99 3.54
CA PRO A 338 -10.11 0.45 3.31
C PRO A 338 -9.23 0.96 2.14
N GLY A 339 -9.65 2.06 1.50
CA GLY A 339 -9.10 2.49 0.19
C GLY A 339 -7.77 3.22 0.34
N SER A 340 -7.65 3.95 1.45
CA SER A 340 -6.45 4.50 2.05
C SER A 340 -6.84 5.00 3.45
N GLY A 341 -6.31 4.41 4.52
CA GLY A 341 -6.61 4.89 5.88
C GLY A 341 -6.32 6.40 6.00
N PRO A 342 -7.18 7.18 6.68
CA PRO A 342 -6.89 8.58 6.96
C PRO A 342 -5.55 8.72 7.67
N GLY A 343 -4.62 9.42 7.03
CA GLY A 343 -3.28 9.61 7.55
C GLY A 343 -2.39 8.42 7.25
N PHE A 344 -1.42 8.70 6.39
CA PHE A 344 -0.15 8.00 6.31
C PHE A 344 -0.15 6.69 5.54
N LEU A 345 0.85 6.62 4.66
CA LEU A 345 1.31 5.39 4.05
C LEU A 345 1.27 4.32 5.14
N ALA A 346 0.41 3.31 5.01
CA ALA A 346 0.60 2.06 5.70
C ALA A 346 2.10 1.79 5.56
N PRO A 347 2.86 1.75 6.67
CA PRO A 347 4.27 1.46 6.57
C PRO A 347 4.33 0.20 5.74
N THR A 348 5.35 0.08 4.89
CA THR A 348 5.69 -1.15 4.17
C THR A 348 5.87 -2.38 5.10
N ALA A 349 5.49 -2.29 6.38
CA ALA A 349 5.49 -3.29 7.43
C ALA A 349 4.10 -3.91 7.74
N PHE A 350 2.95 -3.28 7.42
CA PHE A 350 1.62 -3.90 7.62
C PHE A 350 0.94 -4.18 6.28
N PRO A 351 1.08 -5.41 5.73
CA PRO A 351 0.58 -5.73 4.41
C PRO A 351 -0.95 -5.78 4.33
N HIS A 352 -1.63 -6.07 5.44
CA HIS A 352 -3.06 -6.32 5.46
C HIS A 352 -3.77 -5.42 6.47
N ILE A 353 -4.57 -4.50 5.95
CA ILE A 353 -5.42 -3.59 6.72
C ILE A 353 -6.86 -3.90 6.38
N PHE A 354 -7.73 -3.94 7.39
CA PHE A 354 -9.16 -4.10 7.23
C PHE A 354 -9.91 -3.18 8.20
N ALA A 355 -11.13 -2.83 7.86
CA ALA A 355 -12.02 -2.06 8.71
C ALA A 355 -13.24 -2.91 9.05
N ILE A 356 -13.65 -2.88 10.31
CA ILE A 356 -14.96 -3.36 10.76
C ILE A 356 -15.79 -2.13 11.07
N VAL A 357 -16.83 -1.88 10.28
CA VAL A 357 -17.69 -0.70 10.43
C VAL A 357 -19.17 -1.09 10.39
N PRO A 358 -20.06 -0.32 11.05
CA PRO A 358 -21.50 -0.50 10.88
C PRO A 358 -21.92 -0.42 9.40
N GLU A 359 -22.93 -1.17 9.03
CA GLU A 359 -23.49 -1.09 7.68
C GLU A 359 -24.03 0.32 7.39
N GLY A 360 -23.69 0.87 6.23
CA GLY A 360 -24.05 2.24 5.83
C GLY A 360 -22.99 3.28 6.17
N GLU A 361 -21.99 2.93 6.97
CA GLU A 361 -20.80 3.75 7.19
C GLU A 361 -19.74 3.49 6.10
N ASN A 362 -18.81 4.44 5.95
CA ASN A 362 -17.72 4.41 4.99
C ASN A 362 -16.37 4.07 5.65
N ASP A 363 -15.31 4.03 4.83
CA ASP A 363 -13.92 3.83 5.25
C ASP A 363 -13.25 5.08 5.87
N SER A 364 -14.03 5.94 6.52
CA SER A 364 -13.47 7.00 7.36
C SER A 364 -12.93 6.44 8.68
N ALA A 365 -11.66 6.73 9.01
CA ALA A 365 -11.08 6.56 10.36
C ALA A 365 -11.90 7.23 11.47
N TRP A 366 -12.72 8.21 11.08
CA TRP A 366 -13.54 9.03 11.96
C TRP A 366 -14.97 8.50 12.06
N ALA A 367 -15.28 7.37 11.42
CA ALA A 367 -16.56 6.70 11.58
C ALA A 367 -16.80 6.34 13.05
N GLU A 368 -18.08 6.23 13.44
CA GLU A 368 -18.47 5.89 14.81
C GLU A 368 -17.84 4.53 15.21
N GLN A 369 -17.00 4.56 16.25
CA GLN A 369 -16.51 3.34 16.89
C GLN A 369 -17.60 2.81 17.81
N VAL A 370 -18.02 1.56 17.59
CA VAL A 370 -18.96 0.85 18.44
C VAL A 370 -18.14 -0.03 19.39
N GLU A 371 -18.19 0.29 20.68
CA GLU A 371 -17.63 -0.57 21.73
C GLU A 371 -18.56 -1.75 21.98
N PHE A 372 -17.99 -2.94 22.14
CA PHE A 372 -18.71 -4.17 22.43
C PHE A 372 -18.68 -4.47 23.93
N ASP A 373 -19.81 -4.87 24.50
CA ASP A 373 -19.90 -5.27 25.91
C ASP A 373 -19.07 -6.53 26.19
N HIS A 374 -18.93 -7.40 25.18
CA HIS A 374 -18.04 -8.56 25.17
C HIS A 374 -17.28 -8.64 23.83
N SER A 375 -15.96 -8.86 23.90
CA SER A 375 -15.08 -8.86 22.73
C SER A 375 -15.46 -9.93 21.69
N LEU A 376 -15.44 -9.54 20.42
CA LEU A 376 -15.60 -10.47 19.29
C LEU A 376 -14.30 -11.26 19.11
N LYS A 377 -14.39 -12.54 18.71
CA LYS A 377 -13.19 -13.30 18.34
C LYS A 377 -13.02 -13.25 16.84
N PHE A 378 -11.94 -12.59 16.42
CA PHE A 378 -11.54 -12.54 15.02
C PHE A 378 -10.50 -13.61 14.75
N SER A 379 -10.64 -14.29 13.62
CA SER A 379 -9.61 -15.19 13.09
C SER A 379 -9.47 -15.04 11.59
N ILE A 380 -8.22 -15.03 11.11
CA ILE A 380 -7.92 -14.97 9.67
C ILE A 380 -6.80 -15.93 9.30
N GLN A 381 -6.95 -16.61 8.16
CA GLN A 381 -5.88 -17.40 7.57
C GLN A 381 -4.79 -16.45 7.06
N PRO A 382 -3.52 -16.61 7.46
CA PRO A 382 -2.43 -15.82 6.89
C PRO A 382 -2.29 -16.07 5.38
N GLN A 383 -2.28 -15.00 4.59
CA GLN A 383 -1.90 -15.06 3.18
C GLN A 383 -0.39 -14.82 3.04
N PRO A 384 0.32 -15.57 2.17
CA PRO A 384 1.72 -15.29 1.88
C PRO A 384 1.85 -13.88 1.30
N PHE A 385 2.66 -13.02 1.92
CA PHE A 385 2.96 -11.69 1.40
C PHE A 385 4.35 -11.66 0.75
N TYR A 386 4.53 -10.78 -0.24
CA TYR A 386 5.79 -10.55 -0.95
C TYR A 386 6.96 -10.01 -0.08
N LEU A 387 6.80 -9.87 1.24
CA LEU A 387 7.87 -9.43 2.13
C LEU A 387 8.26 -10.51 3.15
N ASN A 388 9.41 -11.14 2.84
CA ASN A 388 10.50 -11.46 3.78
C ASN A 388 10.47 -12.74 4.63
N ASP A 389 10.02 -13.89 4.13
CA ASP A 389 10.32 -15.22 4.74
C ASP A 389 10.16 -15.30 6.29
N ARG A 390 9.25 -14.49 6.87
CA ARG A 390 9.11 -14.37 8.33
C ARG A 390 8.27 -15.52 8.89
N SER A 391 8.61 -15.94 10.11
CA SER A 391 7.81 -16.94 10.81
C SER A 391 6.40 -16.40 11.02
N LEU A 392 5.38 -17.24 10.80
CA LEU A 392 4.01 -16.89 11.16
C LEU A 392 3.88 -16.60 12.65
N GLU A 393 4.75 -17.17 13.50
CA GLU A 393 4.80 -16.91 14.95
C GLU A 393 5.08 -15.43 15.30
N ASP A 394 5.63 -14.65 14.36
CA ASP A 394 5.85 -13.22 14.57
C ASP A 394 4.60 -12.37 14.25
N TYR A 395 3.50 -12.96 13.75
CA TYR A 395 2.32 -12.20 13.38
C TYR A 395 1.52 -11.75 14.60
N GLU A 396 1.13 -10.49 14.59
CA GLU A 396 0.30 -9.83 15.60
C GLU A 396 -0.86 -9.08 14.91
N VAL A 397 -1.88 -8.71 15.69
CA VAL A 397 -2.99 -7.86 15.24
C VAL A 397 -2.91 -6.51 15.94
N PHE A 398 -3.16 -5.46 15.19
CA PHE A 398 -3.09 -4.08 15.61
C PHE A 398 -4.44 -3.41 15.38
N GLU A 399 -4.79 -2.50 16.26
CA GLU A 399 -5.96 -1.64 16.17
C GLU A 399 -5.51 -0.20 16.06
N MET A 400 -6.17 0.56 15.19
CA MET A 400 -5.97 2.00 15.10
C MET A 400 -6.79 2.72 16.17
N ARG A 401 -6.14 3.59 16.93
CA ARG A 401 -6.75 4.45 17.95
C ARG A 401 -6.47 5.91 17.65
N MET A 402 -7.30 6.80 18.19
CA MET A 402 -7.13 8.25 18.01
C MET A 402 -6.49 8.87 19.26
N ALA A 403 -5.28 9.40 19.13
CA ALA A 403 -4.63 10.22 20.16
C ALA A 403 -5.22 11.64 20.15
N ASN A 404 -5.69 12.10 21.31
CA ASN A 404 -6.30 13.42 21.52
C ASN A 404 -7.44 13.76 20.54
N GLY A 405 -8.08 12.75 19.95
CA GLY A 405 -9.17 12.92 18.98
C GLY A 405 -8.74 13.55 17.65
N VAL A 406 -7.44 13.63 17.34
CA VAL A 406 -6.94 14.29 16.12
C VAL A 406 -5.91 13.45 15.35
N ARG A 407 -5.20 12.53 16.00
CA ARG A 407 -4.11 11.78 15.34
C ARG A 407 -4.28 10.26 15.48
N PRO A 408 -4.40 9.50 14.37
CA PRO A 408 -4.46 8.06 14.43
C PRO A 408 -3.10 7.47 14.81
N TYR A 409 -3.12 6.36 15.55
CA TYR A 409 -1.94 5.54 15.84
C TYR A 409 -2.31 4.07 15.93
N TRP A 410 -1.36 3.18 15.65
CA TRP A 410 -1.55 1.74 15.73
C TRP A 410 -1.09 1.21 17.09
N ARG A 411 -1.94 0.42 17.73
CA ARG A 411 -1.65 -0.26 18.99
C ARG A 411 -1.86 -1.76 18.81
N ARG A 412 -0.92 -2.56 19.30
CA ARG A 412 -1.08 -4.02 19.35
C ARG A 412 -2.28 -4.41 20.23
N ILE A 413 -3.07 -5.37 19.77
CA ILE A 413 -4.11 -6.03 20.57
C ILE A 413 -3.43 -7.09 21.44
N GLU A 414 -3.52 -6.96 22.76
CA GLU A 414 -2.91 -7.92 23.70
C GLU A 414 -3.49 -9.32 23.52
N GLY A 415 -2.63 -10.34 23.54
CA GLY A 415 -3.03 -11.73 23.32
C GLY A 415 -3.37 -12.08 21.87
N SER A 416 -3.24 -11.13 20.93
CA SER A 416 -3.37 -11.42 19.51
C SER A 416 -2.11 -12.07 18.94
N GLY A 417 -2.29 -12.81 17.84
CA GLY A 417 -1.20 -13.34 17.04
C GLY A 417 -1.51 -14.68 16.38
N TYR A 418 -0.48 -15.30 15.82
CA TYR A 418 -0.61 -16.61 15.16
C TYR A 418 -0.81 -17.74 16.18
N ASP A 419 -1.88 -18.51 16.00
CA ASP A 419 -2.16 -19.73 16.73
C ASP A 419 -1.65 -20.95 15.91
N PRO A 420 -0.56 -21.62 16.32
CA PRO A 420 0.00 -22.75 15.59
C PRO A 420 -0.91 -23.99 15.59
N GLU A 421 -1.85 -24.12 16.53
CA GLU A 421 -2.78 -25.26 16.55
C GLU A 421 -3.82 -25.16 15.44
N SER A 422 -4.33 -23.96 15.19
CA SER A 422 -5.32 -23.73 14.14
C SER A 422 -4.74 -23.25 12.82
N GLY A 423 -3.51 -22.73 12.82
CA GLY A 423 -2.89 -22.11 11.65
C GLY A 423 -3.47 -20.74 11.30
N LEU A 424 -4.17 -20.09 12.23
CA LEU A 424 -4.87 -18.81 12.04
C LEU A 424 -4.22 -17.70 12.88
N ILE A 425 -4.27 -16.46 12.38
CA ILE A 425 -4.03 -15.28 13.20
C ILE A 425 -5.32 -14.94 13.94
N ARG A 426 -5.22 -14.67 15.24
CA ARG A 426 -6.37 -14.43 16.12
C ARG A 426 -6.26 -13.12 16.90
N ALA A 427 -7.40 -12.52 17.20
CA ALA A 427 -7.50 -11.38 18.10
C ALA A 427 -8.88 -11.32 18.78
N GLU A 428 -8.93 -10.73 19.98
CA GLU A 428 -10.19 -10.34 20.62
C GLU A 428 -10.43 -8.85 20.39
N LEU A 429 -11.49 -8.53 19.65
CA LEU A 429 -11.80 -7.16 19.24
C LEU A 429 -12.84 -6.58 20.20
N SER A 430 -12.47 -5.54 20.94
CA SER A 430 -13.36 -4.87 21.90
C SER A 430 -14.21 -3.76 21.27
N SER A 431 -13.86 -3.32 20.06
CA SER A 431 -14.55 -2.26 19.34
C SER A 431 -14.59 -2.53 17.83
N SER A 432 -15.48 -1.84 17.12
CA SER A 432 -15.37 -1.66 15.67
C SER A 432 -14.31 -0.60 15.35
N GLY A 433 -13.74 -0.62 14.15
CA GLY A 433 -12.66 0.30 13.77
C GLY A 433 -11.73 -0.25 12.71
N TYR A 434 -10.49 0.25 12.70
CA TYR A 434 -9.46 -0.16 11.75
C TYR A 434 -8.50 -1.10 12.43
N PHE A 435 -8.16 -2.14 11.69
CA PHE A 435 -7.30 -3.21 12.14
C PHE A 435 -6.25 -3.49 11.09
N ALA A 436 -5.12 -3.97 11.54
CA ALA A 436 -4.07 -4.47 10.69
C ALA A 436 -3.56 -5.79 11.26
N TYR A 437 -3.09 -6.67 10.40
CA TYR A 437 -2.33 -7.84 10.84
C TYR A 437 -1.08 -7.99 10.00
N GLY A 438 -0.04 -8.51 10.64
CA GLY A 438 1.26 -8.68 10.00
C GLY A 438 2.33 -9.04 11.02
N PRO A 439 3.55 -9.31 10.55
CA PRO A 439 4.67 -9.56 11.44
C PRO A 439 4.91 -8.34 12.34
N ARG A 440 5.26 -8.60 13.61
CA ARG A 440 5.65 -7.58 14.58
C ARG A 440 6.71 -6.66 13.97
N PHE A 441 6.40 -5.37 13.92
CA PHE A 441 7.36 -4.36 13.52
C PHE A 441 8.40 -4.18 14.63
N ARG A 442 9.67 -4.49 14.34
CA ARG A 442 10.76 -4.34 15.32
C ARG A 442 11.68 -3.15 15.03
N GLY A 443 11.23 -2.20 14.19
CA GLY A 443 11.85 -0.88 14.01
C GLY A 443 13.26 -0.83 13.41
N PRO A 444 13.74 0.38 13.05
CA PRO A 444 15.17 0.63 12.94
C PRO A 444 15.82 0.46 14.32
N ALA A 445 16.93 -0.26 14.37
CA ALA A 445 17.71 -0.40 15.58
C ALA A 445 19.21 -0.36 15.29
N GLY A 446 19.97 0.24 16.19
CA GLY A 446 21.41 0.44 16.09
C GLY A 446 21.81 1.91 16.19
N MET A 447 23.08 2.16 15.86
CA MET A 447 23.69 3.49 16.01
C MET A 447 23.45 4.37 14.78
N PHE A 448 23.14 5.64 15.04
CA PHE A 448 22.88 6.68 14.07
C PHE A 448 23.72 7.93 14.36
N TYR A 449 24.07 8.66 13.30
CA TYR A 449 24.80 9.92 13.42
C TYR A 449 24.47 10.87 12.27
N ASP A 450 24.77 12.15 12.44
CA ASP A 450 24.75 13.14 11.37
C ASP A 450 26.21 13.53 11.02
N PRO A 451 26.65 13.38 9.75
CA PRO A 451 27.97 13.83 9.31
C PRO A 451 28.28 15.31 9.56
N GLU A 452 27.27 16.19 9.56
CA GLU A 452 27.43 17.62 9.84
C GLU A 452 27.68 17.90 11.33
N PHE A 453 27.29 16.96 12.20
CA PHE A 453 27.48 17.01 13.64
C PHE A 453 28.35 15.84 14.12
N ASN A 454 29.47 15.61 13.44
CA ASN A 454 30.39 14.53 13.78
C ASN A 454 30.90 14.66 15.22
N GLY A 455 30.93 13.54 15.96
CA GLY A 455 31.24 13.48 17.39
C GLY A 455 30.01 13.30 18.28
N HIS A 456 28.81 13.58 17.76
CA HIS A 456 27.53 13.32 18.40
C HIS A 456 26.90 12.06 17.80
N GLY A 457 26.13 11.31 18.58
CA GLY A 457 25.43 10.14 18.04
C GLY A 457 24.27 9.67 18.90
N PHE A 458 23.47 8.82 18.28
CA PHE A 458 22.27 8.24 18.86
C PHE A 458 22.40 6.72 18.78
N ASP A 459 22.05 6.01 19.83
CA ASP A 459 21.61 4.62 19.71
C ASP A 459 20.10 4.58 19.79
N VAL A 460 19.47 3.96 18.79
CA VAL A 460 18.02 3.79 18.72
C VAL A 460 17.73 2.32 18.84
N GLN A 461 16.86 1.93 19.77
CA GLN A 461 16.51 0.55 20.02
C GLN A 461 15.00 0.40 20.19
N MET A 462 14.50 -0.80 19.91
CA MET A 462 13.13 -1.17 20.26
C MET A 462 13.16 -2.00 21.54
N VAL A 463 12.29 -1.66 22.48
CA VAL A 463 12.14 -2.34 23.77
C VAL A 463 10.66 -2.62 23.98
N GLY A 464 10.20 -3.81 23.62
CA GLY A 464 8.77 -4.13 23.71
C GLY A 464 7.95 -3.29 22.74
N ASP A 465 7.09 -2.44 23.30
CA ASP A 465 6.25 -1.48 22.56
C ASP A 465 6.75 -0.04 22.79
N GLU A 466 8.05 0.17 22.96
CA GLU A 466 8.70 1.48 23.08
C GLU A 466 9.90 1.63 22.13
N VAL A 467 10.11 2.85 21.65
CA VAL A 467 11.40 3.30 21.13
C VAL A 467 12.21 3.82 22.30
N PHE A 468 13.42 3.31 22.43
CA PHE A 468 14.41 3.72 23.40
C PHE A 468 15.58 4.37 22.68
N VAL A 469 16.04 5.51 23.18
CA VAL A 469 17.13 6.30 22.59
C VAL A 469 18.16 6.63 23.65
N VAL A 470 19.44 6.37 23.34
CA VAL A 470 20.55 6.99 24.05
C VAL A 470 21.19 8.03 23.14
N PHE A 471 21.12 9.28 23.55
CA PHE A 471 21.80 10.38 22.86
C PHE A 471 23.11 10.70 23.58
N PHE A 472 24.24 10.50 22.92
CA PHE A 472 25.57 10.78 23.47
C PHE A 472 26.18 12.00 22.79
N THR A 473 26.59 12.96 23.61
CA THR A 473 26.98 14.32 23.20
C THR A 473 27.97 14.93 24.19
N TYR A 474 28.17 16.26 24.16
CA TYR A 474 29.12 17.00 25.00
C TYR A 474 28.49 18.24 25.61
N ASP A 475 28.95 18.59 26.81
CA ASP A 475 28.53 19.79 27.52
C ASP A 475 29.21 21.07 26.98
N LEU A 476 28.91 22.22 27.60
CA LEU A 476 29.49 23.52 27.24
C LEU A 476 31.02 23.58 27.41
N GLN A 477 31.64 22.65 28.13
CA GLN A 477 33.09 22.52 28.30
C GLN A 477 33.70 21.48 27.36
N GLY A 478 32.89 20.81 26.54
CA GLY A 478 33.35 19.75 25.64
C GLY A 478 33.53 18.39 26.32
N GLN A 479 33.03 18.21 27.55
CA GLN A 479 33.09 16.91 28.24
C GLN A 479 31.95 16.00 27.77
N PRO A 480 32.19 14.70 27.57
CA PRO A 480 31.19 13.77 27.08
C PRO A 480 30.14 13.48 28.16
N PHE A 481 28.89 13.39 27.75
CA PHE A 481 27.80 12.85 28.56
C PHE A 481 26.74 12.19 27.68
N TRP A 482 25.81 11.46 28.29
CA TRP A 482 24.73 10.78 27.59
C TRP A 482 23.38 11.04 28.25
N LEU A 483 22.33 11.01 27.44
CA LEU A 483 20.94 11.22 27.80
C LEU A 483 20.11 10.03 27.37
N LEU A 484 19.05 9.75 28.13
CA LEU A 484 18.11 8.66 27.85
C LEU A 484 16.74 9.25 27.48
N GLY A 485 16.23 8.87 26.32
CA GLY A 485 14.86 9.13 25.89
C GLY A 485 14.13 7.81 25.66
N HIS A 486 12.83 7.79 25.92
CA HIS A 486 11.96 6.70 25.48
C HIS A 486 10.56 7.22 25.20
N ALA A 487 9.86 6.55 24.30
CA ALA A 487 8.47 6.82 24.00
C ALA A 487 7.78 5.54 23.49
N PRO A 488 6.47 5.37 23.75
CA PRO A 488 5.69 4.29 23.16
C PRO A 488 5.86 4.23 21.63
N LEU A 489 6.03 3.03 21.08
CA LEU A 489 6.04 2.71 19.65
C LEU A 489 4.74 3.15 18.97
N GLY A 490 3.62 3.13 19.72
CA GLY A 490 2.36 3.70 19.28
C GLY A 490 2.43 5.20 19.00
N ASN A 491 3.45 5.92 19.48
CA ASN A 491 3.70 7.31 19.09
C ASN A 491 4.65 7.42 17.89
N VAL A 492 5.18 6.30 17.38
CA VAL A 492 5.95 6.24 16.14
C VAL A 492 4.97 6.16 14.99
N GLU A 493 4.66 7.33 14.47
CA GLU A 493 4.05 7.47 13.17
C GLU A 493 5.01 6.88 12.10
N GLN A 494 4.78 5.62 11.73
CA GLN A 494 5.74 4.82 10.96
C GLN A 494 5.89 5.22 9.47
N ARG A 495 5.35 6.37 9.04
CA ARG A 495 5.88 7.20 7.93
C ARG A 495 5.04 8.46 7.74
N SER A 496 5.28 9.41 8.63
CA SER A 496 4.59 10.69 8.62
C SER A 496 5.55 11.84 8.82
N ASP A 497 5.11 13.03 8.46
CA ASP A 497 5.70 14.33 8.81
C ASP A 497 5.61 14.65 10.32
N THR A 498 5.70 13.64 11.18
CA THR A 498 5.37 13.69 12.60
C THR A 498 6.41 12.90 13.38
N ALA A 499 7.04 13.62 14.29
CA ALA A 499 8.16 13.15 15.07
C ALA A 499 7.69 12.60 16.42
N VAL A 500 8.33 11.52 16.87
CA VAL A 500 8.14 10.96 18.21
C VAL A 500 8.73 11.93 19.21
N ALA A 501 7.87 12.58 20.00
CA ALA A 501 8.32 13.44 21.09
C ALA A 501 8.70 12.59 22.32
N MET A 502 9.87 12.85 22.88
CA MET A 502 10.33 12.24 24.12
C MET A 502 11.11 13.25 24.98
N THR A 503 10.95 13.14 26.29
CA THR A 503 11.79 13.85 27.26
C THR A 503 13.14 13.15 27.35
N LEU A 504 14.22 13.93 27.31
CA LEU A 504 15.57 13.46 27.53
C LEU A 504 15.94 13.60 29.00
N TRP A 505 16.40 12.51 29.60
CA TRP A 505 16.78 12.43 31.00
C TRP A 505 18.29 12.31 31.16
N LEU A 506 18.85 13.14 32.04
CA LEU A 506 20.21 13.02 32.54
C LEU A 506 20.19 12.28 33.88
N TYR A 507 20.93 11.19 33.98
CA TYR A 507 21.10 10.46 35.24
C TYR A 507 22.49 10.68 35.81
N GLN A 508 22.56 10.96 37.12
CA GLN A 508 23.82 11.09 37.86
C GLN A 508 23.92 10.04 38.96
N ARG A 509 25.15 9.60 39.24
CA ARG A 509 25.43 8.67 40.34
C ARG A 509 25.78 9.46 41.61
N PRO A 510 25.03 9.30 42.71
CA PRO A 510 25.36 9.95 43.97
C PRO A 510 26.73 9.53 44.52
N ALA A 511 27.41 10.45 45.20
CA ALA A 511 28.70 10.20 45.84
C ALA A 511 28.65 9.12 46.94
N ASP A 512 27.48 8.86 47.53
CA ASP A 512 27.27 7.80 48.52
C ASP A 512 27.01 6.42 47.90
N GLY A 513 26.99 6.32 46.56
CA GLY A 513 26.73 5.08 45.83
C GLY A 513 25.26 4.65 45.84
N GLY A 514 24.33 5.55 46.19
CA GLY A 514 22.90 5.32 46.17
C GLY A 514 22.30 5.16 44.76
N ALA A 515 20.96 5.11 44.70
CA ALA A 515 20.22 5.02 43.44
C ALA A 515 20.51 6.25 42.54
N LEU A 516 20.48 6.04 41.22
CA LEU A 516 20.69 7.13 40.27
C LEU A 516 19.65 8.25 40.46
N ILE A 517 20.10 9.48 40.32
CA ILE A 517 19.27 10.68 40.36
C ILE A 517 19.03 11.12 38.92
N GLY A 518 17.77 11.04 38.46
CA GLY A 518 17.35 11.50 37.15
C GLY A 518 16.82 12.93 37.19
N SER A 519 17.19 13.74 36.20
CA SER A 519 16.60 15.05 35.94
C SER A 519 16.27 15.18 34.46
N GLU A 520 15.14 15.82 34.14
CA GLU A 520 14.84 16.25 32.78
C GLU A 520 15.94 17.22 32.31
N PHE A 521 16.41 17.05 31.08
CA PHE A 521 17.52 17.82 30.51
C PHE A 521 17.19 18.40 29.12
N GLY A 522 16.08 17.97 28.52
CA GLY A 522 15.66 18.45 27.21
C GLY A 522 14.58 17.60 26.56
N GLU A 523 14.39 17.84 25.28
CA GLU A 523 13.40 17.19 24.43
C GLU A 523 14.05 16.69 23.14
N LEU A 524 13.58 15.54 22.65
CA LEU A 524 13.91 14.99 21.35
C LEU A 524 12.61 14.73 20.59
N PHE A 525 12.57 15.20 19.36
CA PHE A 525 11.56 14.83 18.37
C PHE A 525 12.26 14.00 17.30
N LEU A 526 11.91 12.71 17.20
CA LEU A 526 12.55 11.77 16.28
C LEU A 526 11.59 11.32 15.17
N GLN A 527 11.93 11.60 13.92
CA GLN A 527 11.14 11.23 12.75
C GLN A 527 11.94 10.28 11.85
N PHE A 528 11.45 9.06 11.58
CA PHE A 528 12.10 8.13 10.66
C PHE A 528 11.67 8.36 9.20
N PHE A 529 12.61 8.23 8.28
CA PHE A 529 12.34 8.28 6.83
C PHE A 529 13.24 7.30 6.07
N GLY A 530 12.97 7.09 4.78
CA GLY A 530 13.70 6.13 3.96
C GLY A 530 13.08 4.74 3.98
N GLY A 531 13.60 3.84 3.15
CA GLY A 531 13.01 2.51 2.92
C GLY A 531 13.92 1.60 2.09
N TRP A 532 13.33 0.62 1.41
CA TRP A 532 14.07 -0.30 0.55
C TRP A 532 14.50 0.41 -0.73
N ASP A 533 15.78 0.32 -1.07
CA ASP A 533 16.31 0.63 -2.40
C ASP A 533 17.19 -0.51 -2.93
N ALA A 534 17.75 -0.33 -4.12
CA ALA A 534 18.60 -1.34 -4.77
C ALA A 534 19.87 -1.69 -3.97
N GLY A 535 20.29 -0.82 -3.05
CA GLY A 535 21.39 -0.99 -2.11
C GLY A 535 21.01 -1.69 -0.80
N GLY A 536 19.71 -1.80 -0.49
CA GLY A 536 19.20 -2.45 0.71
C GLY A 536 18.22 -1.57 1.48
N TRP A 537 18.04 -1.86 2.76
CA TRP A 537 17.20 -1.06 3.66
C TRP A 537 17.96 0.17 4.14
N ASN A 538 17.55 1.36 3.70
CA ASN A 538 18.15 2.65 4.07
C ASN A 538 17.13 3.48 4.86
N ILE A 539 17.06 3.28 6.18
CA ILE A 539 16.34 4.19 7.09
C ILE A 539 17.31 5.29 7.53
N GLY A 540 16.91 6.54 7.34
CA GLY A 540 17.45 7.68 8.06
C GLY A 540 16.45 8.19 9.10
N ALA A 541 16.86 9.18 9.88
CA ALA A 541 15.94 9.89 10.77
C ALA A 541 16.25 11.40 10.79
N LEU A 542 15.25 12.20 11.11
CA LEU A 542 15.41 13.60 11.49
C LEU A 542 15.25 13.66 13.00
N ALA A 543 16.26 14.18 13.69
CA ALA A 543 16.22 14.41 15.13
C ALA A 543 16.25 15.92 15.38
N ASP A 544 15.14 16.46 15.89
CA ASP A 544 15.07 17.82 16.40
C ASP A 544 15.30 17.78 17.90
N VAL A 545 16.41 18.36 18.35
CA VAL A 545 16.88 18.28 19.74
C VAL A 545 16.89 19.65 20.38
N ARG A 546 16.37 19.73 21.60
CA ARG A 546 16.47 20.90 22.47
C ARG A 546 17.01 20.49 23.83
N LEU A 547 18.10 21.12 24.29
CA LEU A 547 18.73 20.82 25.58
C LEU A 547 18.74 22.08 26.44
N ASP A 548 18.08 22.04 27.59
CA ASP A 548 17.74 23.23 28.38
C ASP A 548 18.97 24.08 28.75
N ASP A 549 20.06 23.43 29.16
CA ASP A 549 21.30 24.08 29.61
C ASP A 549 22.37 24.25 28.51
N ILE A 550 22.09 23.80 27.27
CA ILE A 550 23.05 23.83 26.16
C ILE A 550 22.53 24.68 24.99
N THR A 551 21.37 24.35 24.45
CA THR A 551 20.76 25.08 23.33
C THR A 551 19.70 26.07 23.79
N GLY A 552 19.22 25.95 25.03
CA GLY A 552 18.15 26.80 25.57
C GLY A 552 16.86 26.60 24.79
N ASP A 553 16.30 27.68 24.24
CA ASP A 553 15.08 27.62 23.42
C ASP A 553 15.35 27.24 21.95
N GLU A 554 16.61 27.13 21.53
CA GLU A 554 16.96 26.75 20.16
C GLU A 554 16.81 25.24 19.95
N THR A 555 16.17 24.88 18.84
CA THR A 555 16.03 23.51 18.36
C THR A 555 17.08 23.25 17.29
N ILE A 556 17.88 22.19 17.46
CA ILE A 556 18.90 21.77 16.52
C ILE A 556 18.40 20.56 15.75
N SER A 557 18.30 20.69 14.43
CA SER A 557 17.85 19.63 13.53
C SER A 557 19.03 18.83 12.97
N MET A 558 19.06 17.53 13.20
CA MET A 558 20.10 16.60 12.74
C MET A 558 19.51 15.57 11.77
N ARG A 559 20.12 15.42 10.59
CA ARG A 559 19.78 14.39 9.59
C ARG A 559 20.60 13.13 9.86
N LEU A 560 20.03 12.26 10.66
CA LEU A 560 20.62 11.01 11.08
C LEU A 560 20.64 9.98 9.94
N GLN A 561 21.78 9.30 9.82
CA GLN A 561 21.96 8.11 9.02
C GLN A 561 22.55 6.97 9.87
N PRO A 562 22.31 5.70 9.51
CA PRO A 562 22.91 4.57 10.22
C PRO A 562 24.43 4.65 10.17
N LEU A 563 25.10 4.23 11.25
CA LEU A 563 26.55 4.17 11.30
C LEU A 563 27.05 3.09 10.33
N GLY A 564 27.70 3.50 9.23
CA GLY A 564 28.20 2.59 8.20
C GLY A 564 29.58 2.02 8.54
N PHE A 565 29.65 0.73 8.87
CA PHE A 565 30.90 -0.02 9.04
C PHE A 565 30.69 -1.51 8.69
N GLY A 566 31.77 -2.17 8.26
CA GLY A 566 31.74 -3.57 7.82
C GLY A 566 30.87 -3.80 6.57
N SER A 567 30.76 -5.07 6.15
CA SER A 567 29.73 -5.53 5.21
C SER A 567 28.72 -6.40 5.94
N SER A 568 27.44 -6.35 5.56
CA SER A 568 26.43 -7.28 6.08
C SER A 568 26.76 -8.70 5.60
N VAL A 569 27.36 -9.50 6.46
CA VAL A 569 27.47 -10.95 6.30
C VAL A 569 26.44 -11.57 7.24
N ASP A 570 25.80 -12.68 6.86
CA ASP A 570 25.06 -13.52 7.80
C ASP A 570 26.02 -13.88 8.95
N THR A 571 25.89 -13.21 10.08
CA THR A 571 26.57 -13.62 11.30
C THR A 571 25.64 -14.58 12.01
N ASP A 572 26.11 -15.79 12.30
CA ASP A 572 25.31 -16.80 13.02
C ASP A 572 24.93 -16.34 14.44
N LEU A 573 25.61 -15.32 14.97
CA LEU A 573 25.42 -14.78 16.31
C LEU A 573 25.07 -13.28 16.28
N GLN A 574 23.79 -12.97 16.52
CA GLN A 574 23.30 -11.61 16.57
C GLN A 574 23.34 -11.02 17.98
N VAL A 575 24.15 -9.98 18.17
CA VAL A 575 24.38 -9.31 19.46
C VAL A 575 24.16 -7.80 19.42
N THR A 576 23.83 -7.23 18.25
CA THR A 576 23.48 -5.82 18.15
C THR A 576 22.31 -5.50 19.08
N GLY A 577 22.46 -4.45 19.89
CA GLY A 577 21.45 -4.01 20.85
C GLY A 577 22.04 -3.20 22.00
N HIS A 578 21.17 -2.81 22.92
CA HIS A 578 21.55 -2.24 24.22
C HIS A 578 21.60 -3.31 25.28
N TRP A 579 22.67 -3.32 26.07
CA TRP A 579 22.97 -4.33 27.08
C TRP A 579 23.21 -3.70 28.44
N PHE A 580 22.73 -4.36 29.49
CA PHE A 580 22.88 -3.88 30.86
C PHE A 580 23.10 -5.05 31.84
N ASN A 581 23.58 -4.73 33.04
CA ASN A 581 23.67 -5.67 34.14
C ASN A 581 22.44 -5.53 35.06
N PRO A 582 21.55 -6.55 35.16
CA PRO A 582 20.39 -6.50 36.05
C PRO A 582 20.74 -6.42 37.54
N ALA A 583 21.93 -6.91 37.94
CA ALA A 583 22.39 -6.88 39.33
C ALA A 583 23.10 -5.57 39.71
N ASP A 584 23.51 -4.76 38.74
CA ASP A 584 24.13 -3.45 38.92
C ASP A 584 23.64 -2.51 37.82
N SER A 585 22.36 -2.13 37.89
CA SER A 585 21.71 -1.32 36.86
C SER A 585 22.15 0.15 36.88
N GLY A 586 21.93 0.84 35.77
CA GLY A 586 22.25 2.27 35.60
C GLY A 586 23.47 2.56 34.73
N TRP A 587 24.18 1.53 34.29
CA TRP A 587 25.24 1.61 33.28
C TRP A 587 25.00 0.50 32.25
N GLY A 588 25.68 0.56 31.10
CA GLY A 588 25.49 -0.44 30.06
C GLY A 588 26.34 -0.21 28.83
N LEU A 589 26.05 -0.97 27.78
CA LEU A 589 26.71 -0.85 26.48
C LEU A 589 25.69 -0.79 25.34
N THR A 590 25.94 0.02 24.33
CA THR A 590 25.46 -0.28 22.96
C THR A 590 26.46 -1.19 22.31
N ILE A 591 25.98 -2.20 21.61
CA ILE A 591 26.77 -3.03 20.71
C ILE A 591 26.12 -2.96 19.33
N ASP A 592 26.91 -2.70 18.29
CA ASP A 592 26.49 -2.81 16.89
C ASP A 592 27.51 -3.69 16.15
N ARG A 593 27.07 -4.83 15.65
CA ARG A 593 27.88 -5.81 14.93
C ARG A 593 27.46 -5.88 13.47
N LYS A 594 28.43 -5.68 12.56
CA LYS A 594 28.24 -5.76 11.10
C LYS A 594 29.39 -6.53 10.49
N GLY A 595 29.09 -7.71 9.96
CA GLY A 595 30.11 -8.61 9.42
C GLY A 595 31.05 -9.11 10.51
N GLN A 596 32.36 -8.89 10.34
CA GLN A 596 33.38 -9.29 11.30
C GLN A 596 33.73 -8.18 12.30
N THR A 597 33.16 -6.99 12.15
CA THR A 597 33.44 -5.84 13.00
C THR A 597 32.31 -5.63 14.01
N GLU A 598 32.70 -5.36 15.26
CA GLU A 598 31.82 -5.00 16.36
C GLU A 598 32.25 -3.64 16.93
N VAL A 599 31.28 -2.74 17.09
CA VAL A 599 31.48 -1.44 17.73
C VAL A 599 30.68 -1.43 19.02
N ALA A 600 31.29 -0.93 20.10
CA ALA A 600 30.66 -0.81 21.40
C ALA A 600 30.80 0.59 21.97
N VAL A 601 29.70 1.14 22.49
CA VAL A 601 29.68 2.37 23.30
C VAL A 601 29.43 1.96 24.74
N ALA A 602 30.38 2.22 25.64
CA ALA A 602 30.22 2.00 27.06
C ALA A 602 29.69 3.27 27.74
N TYR A 603 28.59 3.16 28.48
CA TYR A 603 28.01 4.23 29.29
C TYR A 603 28.34 4.00 30.76
N PHE A 604 29.01 4.96 31.40
CA PHE A 604 29.52 4.82 32.77
C PHE A 604 29.47 6.14 33.53
N TYR A 605 29.96 6.14 34.77
CA TYR A 605 30.07 7.35 35.60
C TYR A 605 31.52 7.60 36.01
N ASP A 606 31.94 8.87 36.00
CA ASP A 606 33.25 9.26 36.53
C ASP A 606 33.29 9.30 38.06
N ALA A 607 34.43 9.74 38.62
CA ALA A 607 34.64 9.81 40.06
C ALA A 607 33.67 10.76 40.79
N ASP A 608 33.18 11.78 40.09
CA ASP A 608 32.24 12.77 40.60
C ASP A 608 30.78 12.36 40.36
N GLY A 609 30.55 11.23 39.69
CA GLY A 609 29.23 10.68 39.43
C GLY A 609 28.55 11.23 38.18
N TYR A 610 29.28 11.93 37.31
CA TYR A 610 28.75 12.42 36.04
C TYR A 610 28.75 11.32 34.97
N PRO A 611 27.70 11.23 34.14
CA PRO A 611 27.63 10.25 33.07
C PRO A 611 28.66 10.55 32.00
N ARG A 612 29.38 9.51 31.57
CA ARG A 612 30.41 9.51 30.52
C ARG A 612 30.15 8.40 29.52
N TRP A 613 30.68 8.55 28.32
CA TRP A 613 30.68 7.49 27.32
C TRP A 613 32.08 7.27 26.74
N ALA A 614 32.37 6.04 26.33
CA ALA A 614 33.60 5.67 25.64
C ALA A 614 33.29 4.71 24.48
N LEU A 615 34.02 4.84 23.38
CA LEU A 615 33.79 4.05 22.17
C LEU A 615 34.96 3.10 21.94
N GLY A 616 34.68 1.84 21.64
CA GLY A 616 35.66 0.88 21.16
C GLY A 616 35.14 0.12 19.94
N ASN A 617 36.05 -0.42 19.15
CA ASN A 617 35.70 -1.35 18.08
C ASN A 617 36.67 -2.53 18.06
N ARG A 618 36.23 -3.69 17.59
CA ARG A 618 37.04 -4.90 17.47
C ARG A 618 36.62 -5.74 16.29
N GLU A 619 37.50 -6.66 15.90
CA GLU A 619 37.08 -7.83 15.12
C GLU A 619 36.53 -8.92 16.06
N ILE A 620 35.55 -9.71 15.62
CA ILE A 620 34.81 -10.64 16.50
C ILE A 620 35.68 -11.70 17.20
N ASP A 621 36.85 -12.03 16.65
CA ASP A 621 37.80 -13.00 17.22
C ASP A 621 38.76 -12.37 18.25
N GLU A 622 38.69 -11.06 18.47
CA GLU A 622 39.53 -10.35 19.43
C GLU A 622 38.91 -10.37 20.84
N PRO A 623 39.61 -10.90 21.86
CA PRO A 623 39.04 -11.07 23.20
C PRO A 623 38.90 -9.75 23.97
N VAL A 624 39.72 -8.73 23.66
CA VAL A 624 39.77 -7.44 24.36
C VAL A 624 40.06 -6.33 23.34
N THR A 625 39.36 -5.21 23.44
CA THR A 625 39.67 -4.00 22.69
C THR A 625 39.87 -2.78 23.58
N GLN A 626 40.58 -1.78 23.06
CA GLN A 626 40.72 -0.47 23.71
C GLN A 626 39.42 0.31 23.58
N VAL A 627 39.07 1.05 24.63
CA VAL A 627 38.02 2.06 24.57
C VAL A 627 38.64 3.44 24.61
N LEU A 628 38.12 4.31 23.76
CA LEU A 628 38.55 5.68 23.58
C LEU A 628 37.55 6.60 24.28
N ALA A 629 38.06 7.55 25.05
CA ALA A 629 37.27 8.64 25.59
C ALA A 629 37.48 9.89 24.73
N PHE A 630 36.41 10.65 24.51
CA PHE A 630 36.40 11.76 23.58
C PHE A 630 36.19 13.09 24.30
N GLU A 631 36.84 14.13 23.79
CA GLU A 631 36.54 15.53 24.08
C GLU A 631 36.04 16.20 22.80
N GLY A 632 34.95 16.95 22.89
CA GLY A 632 34.25 17.48 21.72
C GLY A 632 33.73 18.89 21.92
N TYR A 633 32.61 19.18 21.27
CA TYR A 633 31.94 20.49 21.31
C TYR A 633 30.47 20.31 21.68
N CYS A 634 29.90 21.32 22.34
CA CYS A 634 28.49 21.30 22.69
C CYS A 634 27.59 21.37 21.46
N LEU A 635 26.35 20.91 21.59
CA LEU A 635 25.34 21.10 20.56
C LEU A 635 25.07 22.61 20.39
N GLY A 636 25.24 23.16 19.19
CA GLY A 636 25.14 24.62 18.92
C GLY A 636 26.45 25.41 19.11
N CYS A 637 27.52 24.79 19.63
CA CYS A 637 28.85 25.38 19.62
C CYS A 637 29.49 25.31 18.22
N PRO A 638 30.53 26.13 17.92
CA PRO A 638 31.33 25.96 16.72
C PRO A 638 31.90 24.53 16.63
N VAL A 639 31.69 23.88 15.48
CA VAL A 639 32.16 22.52 15.23
C VAL A 639 33.68 22.46 15.28
N ILE A 640 34.20 21.54 16.08
CA ILE A 640 35.63 21.18 16.12
C ILE A 640 35.78 19.68 15.90
N ALA A 641 36.93 19.24 15.39
CA ALA A 641 37.24 17.82 15.34
C ALA A 641 37.39 17.28 16.79
N PRO A 642 36.62 16.25 17.19
CA PRO A 642 36.76 15.66 18.51
C PRO A 642 38.17 15.09 18.73
N GLY A 643 38.75 15.37 19.90
CA GLY A 643 39.95 14.72 20.37
C GLY A 643 39.62 13.40 21.06
N PHE A 644 40.56 12.45 21.10
CA PHE A 644 40.38 11.21 21.82
C PHE A 644 41.67 10.68 22.44
N GLU A 645 41.52 9.96 23.54
CA GLU A 645 42.61 9.30 24.26
C GLU A 645 42.17 7.88 24.67
N VAL A 646 43.14 6.97 24.84
CA VAL A 646 42.86 5.61 25.30
C VAL A 646 42.48 5.66 26.79
N ALA A 647 41.23 5.33 27.11
CA ALA A 647 40.68 5.42 28.46
C ALA A 647 40.66 4.08 29.20
N GLY A 648 40.80 2.97 28.47
CA GLY A 648 40.88 1.64 29.06
C GLY A 648 40.55 0.54 28.08
N THR A 649 39.91 -0.53 28.55
CA THR A 649 39.59 -1.72 27.75
C THR A 649 38.20 -2.27 28.01
N VAL A 650 37.65 -2.94 27.00
CA VAL A 650 36.42 -3.74 27.10
C VAL A 650 36.67 -5.13 26.53
N ALA A 651 36.22 -6.16 27.24
CA ALA A 651 36.19 -7.55 26.79
C ALA A 651 34.74 -8.05 26.84
N LEU A 652 34.26 -8.62 25.75
CA LEU A 652 32.87 -9.08 25.61
C LEU A 652 32.86 -10.55 25.23
N ASP A 653 32.18 -11.36 26.03
CA ASP A 653 31.94 -12.78 25.80
C ASP A 653 30.44 -13.05 25.84
N PHE A 654 29.91 -13.70 24.81
CA PHE A 654 28.47 -13.94 24.67
C PHE A 654 28.17 -15.44 24.68
N ASP A 655 27.00 -15.79 25.19
CA ASP A 655 26.49 -17.14 25.03
C ASP A 655 26.21 -17.49 23.56
N ALA A 656 26.05 -18.78 23.28
CA ALA A 656 25.74 -19.26 21.93
C ALA A 656 24.42 -18.71 21.36
N GLY A 657 23.53 -18.17 22.22
CA GLY A 657 22.25 -17.61 21.81
C GLY A 657 22.29 -16.11 21.49
N GLY A 658 23.38 -15.42 21.82
CA GLY A 658 23.55 -13.98 21.70
C GLY A 658 22.56 -13.20 22.57
N ARG A 659 22.09 -13.79 23.68
CA ARG A 659 21.08 -13.18 24.57
C ARG A 659 21.49 -13.12 26.03
N SER A 660 22.67 -13.62 26.36
CA SER A 660 23.35 -13.32 27.62
C SER A 660 24.85 -13.30 27.40
N GLY A 661 25.60 -12.70 28.32
CA GLY A 661 27.05 -12.65 28.22
C GLY A 661 27.71 -12.07 29.47
N ASN A 662 29.02 -11.92 29.39
CA ASN A 662 29.86 -11.33 30.40
C ASN A 662 30.69 -10.20 29.77
N VAL A 663 30.82 -9.09 30.51
CA VAL A 663 31.70 -7.98 30.14
C VAL A 663 32.78 -7.78 31.19
N GLN A 664 34.02 -7.57 30.74
CA GLN A 664 35.08 -7.00 31.56
C GLN A 664 35.30 -5.56 31.09
N LEU A 665 34.81 -4.61 31.88
CA LEU A 665 34.92 -3.18 31.57
C LEU A 665 35.89 -2.53 32.55
N ASP A 666 36.93 -1.89 32.02
CA ASP A 666 37.85 -1.07 32.77
C ASP A 666 38.04 0.25 32.01
N VAL A 667 37.43 1.34 32.48
CA VAL A 667 37.48 2.65 31.83
C VAL A 667 37.65 3.76 32.86
N ALA A 668 38.31 4.86 32.49
CA ALA A 668 38.50 6.00 33.35
C ALA A 668 38.14 7.31 32.64
N TRP A 669 37.63 8.27 33.40
CA TRP A 669 37.47 9.65 32.95
C TRP A 669 37.92 10.63 34.04
N PRO A 670 38.80 11.60 33.72
CA PRO A 670 39.66 11.64 32.53
C PRO A 670 40.49 10.35 32.35
N PHE A 671 41.09 10.13 31.19
CA PHE A 671 41.76 8.86 30.86
C PHE A 671 42.90 8.47 31.83
N ASP A 672 43.49 9.46 32.51
CA ASP A 672 44.56 9.30 33.51
C ASP A 672 44.05 9.25 34.96
N ALA A 673 42.72 9.23 35.17
CA ALA A 673 42.15 9.20 36.50
C ALA A 673 42.55 7.94 37.27
N SER A 674 42.95 8.14 38.53
CA SER A 674 43.30 7.05 39.44
C SER A 674 42.10 6.19 39.83
N GLN A 675 40.91 6.80 39.91
CA GLN A 675 39.65 6.10 40.12
C GLN A 675 39.09 5.66 38.77
N ARG A 676 38.91 4.36 38.61
CA ARG A 676 38.46 3.74 37.36
C ARG A 676 37.09 3.11 37.54
N TRP A 677 36.27 3.19 36.52
CA TRP A 677 35.04 2.42 36.40
C TRP A 677 35.39 0.98 36.05
N TYR A 678 35.58 0.17 37.08
CA TYR A 678 36.01 -1.21 36.97
C TYR A 678 34.86 -2.17 37.26
N ARG A 679 34.55 -3.04 36.29
CA ARG A 679 33.59 -4.14 36.38
C ARG A 679 34.24 -5.40 35.83
N PRO A 680 34.95 -6.15 36.68
CA PRO A 680 35.47 -7.45 36.28
C PRO A 680 34.32 -8.44 36.21
N ASP A 681 34.08 -8.98 35.02
CA ASP A 681 33.16 -10.12 34.81
C ASP A 681 31.69 -9.83 35.20
N ALA A 682 31.16 -8.71 34.72
CA ALA A 682 29.75 -8.36 34.92
C ALA A 682 28.86 -9.14 33.94
N GLY A 683 27.88 -9.87 34.47
CA GLY A 683 26.84 -10.50 33.66
C GLY A 683 25.93 -9.47 33.00
N ILE A 684 25.71 -9.60 31.70
CA ILE A 684 24.90 -8.68 30.90
C ILE A 684 23.80 -9.43 30.13
N VAL A 685 22.67 -8.75 29.97
CA VAL A 685 21.55 -9.18 29.12
C VAL A 685 21.10 -7.99 28.25
N PRO A 686 20.56 -8.25 27.06
CA PRO A 686 20.05 -7.19 26.21
C PRO A 686 18.76 -6.61 26.82
N LEU A 687 18.72 -5.29 26.94
CA LEU A 687 17.50 -4.53 27.18
C LEU A 687 16.62 -4.52 25.92
N SER A 688 17.26 -4.44 24.74
CA SER A 688 16.55 -4.32 23.46
C SER A 688 16.06 -5.65 22.90
N ASP A 689 14.98 -5.54 22.13
CA ASP A 689 14.53 -6.58 21.22
C ASP A 689 15.60 -6.84 20.16
N ARG A 690 15.57 -8.03 19.54
CA ARG A 690 16.52 -8.33 18.46
C ARG A 690 16.27 -7.38 17.29
N PRO A 691 17.29 -6.64 16.83
CA PRO A 691 17.14 -5.68 15.75
C PRO A 691 16.82 -6.39 14.43
N GLU A 692 16.07 -5.74 13.55
CA GLU A 692 15.80 -6.25 12.20
C GLU A 692 17.03 -6.05 11.32
N PHE A 693 17.88 -7.05 11.24
CA PHE A 693 18.78 -7.21 10.11
C PHE A 693 18.33 -8.43 9.35
N ARG A 694 18.06 -8.32 8.04
CA ARG A 694 18.08 -9.53 7.22
C ARG A 694 18.32 -9.34 5.74
N ASN A 695 19.11 -10.31 5.27
CA ASN A 695 19.39 -10.76 3.93
C ASN A 695 18.50 -10.19 2.82
N ARG A 696 19.19 -9.74 1.76
CA ARG A 696 18.62 -9.73 0.41
C ARG A 696 17.93 -11.07 0.16
N PRO A 697 16.63 -11.09 -0.18
CA PRO A 697 16.12 -12.20 -0.96
C PRO A 697 16.99 -12.27 -2.20
N GLY A 698 17.65 -13.42 -2.41
CA GLY A 698 18.20 -13.70 -3.73
C GLY A 698 17.07 -13.57 -4.76
N PRO A 699 17.35 -13.18 -6.01
CA PRO A 699 16.35 -13.24 -7.05
C PRO A 699 15.93 -14.71 -7.17
N ASN A 700 14.75 -15.07 -6.66
CA ASN A 700 14.19 -16.39 -6.92
C ASN A 700 13.75 -16.44 -8.40
N PRO A 701 13.90 -17.62 -9.03
CA PRO A 701 14.06 -17.80 -10.47
C PRO A 701 12.85 -17.47 -11.34
#